data_AF-K6YCK0-F1
#
_entry.id   AF-K6YCK0-F1
#
_cell.length_a   1.000
_cell.length_b   1.000
_cell.length_c   1.000
_cell.angle_alpha   90.00
_cell.angle_beta   90.00
_cell.angle_gamma   90.00
#
_symmetry.space_group_name_H-M   'P 1'
#
loop_
_entity.id
_entity.type
_entity.pdbx_description
1 polymer ?
#
loop_
_entity_poly.entity_id
_entity_poly.type
_entity_poly.pdbx_seq_one_letter_code
_entity_poly.pdbx_strand_id
1 'polypeptide(L)'
;MSQDLEEYQEIIEQLKPMINEPEFNQVLSQVASNVPKQKRFLIKMELKRLSRPCLRLIDLRGQVAGDCREYTYQGKSHFLDDTAIDVFERQVRLFGEYTMGVYEAVKNTENSYRIIYQKQREEAEKEGLEVEERKPHHAPVLRFGEYAKRSEERMNFAVNIELFTDLNKSIQATTIDVSVSGLKVKLANEHLFKVGERITVQFRGLEGEYSIDRKAGVGYNIVDVESSKREQRISLQKNDEHAHHSFDDFFEKFIHGNKRRYKVNMDNTLTAIKLKTYEQYFIPNVTSVPVYIEKLNNVYIPKYALINDSNKDPLYYWSDEIFELRLGYVLGHQRIERMLSLPENSQETVVYSFTHVKDDKIYFYSASQEELFERPDLMKVFLGYGGRKASWRVFKLQITDVDINQAHMPLSLPDSVSGAVKRQNHPPAPRLMSRIKNVRHIALLTDITDDVGTQIYERIPIRRGEISQLKVFGHPRNKLPPTVQMFRFKYHNQRKETRYQLRTKVLLNFGDMVIEGSSEDVSTRGMRIELNDFFHGEEQDLVKLSFPLLQNVTKKYELTNLPYKVKGISYDRNVLHLQAVVDSANKTAQRFFDELIRNNRSKLKAYKEEEEIPGIGAALRNMYARNVINTAFFIRKEGIEFLPDAIVTSNPNSRLNNLLAYDAESGQYNMHFLYSTYGVELDFIQYTLKKIKTNKKPLMREIFIAFDPSREFIDEAIKSRFADQFHGDKERKNFINQARQAGQFIAVKVFLARAGRPDIERLQSEISYVGIYAIHRAKVLEEQLWNIIGVGDLIDVTDEVLIRHHFSQQQILDNQQTPAYHKVNSAKIENLLKA
;
A
#
# COMPACT_ATOMS: atom_id res chain seq x y z
N MET A 1 32.79 4.91 2.57
CA MET A 1 34.09 5.60 2.59
C MET A 1 33.89 6.98 1.99
N SER A 2 34.64 8.01 2.40
CA SER A 2 34.62 9.31 1.70
C SER A 2 35.23 9.15 0.30
N GLN A 3 34.63 9.73 -0.75
CA GLN A 3 35.15 9.67 -2.15
C GLN A 3 36.64 10.03 -2.24
N ASP A 4 37.09 10.91 -1.36
CA ASP A 4 38.47 11.37 -1.22
C ASP A 4 39.51 10.34 -0.72
N LEU A 5 39.10 9.13 -0.32
CA LEU A 5 39.93 8.07 0.26
C LEU A 5 39.94 6.76 -0.54
N GLU A 6 39.05 6.59 -1.53
CA GLU A 6 38.98 5.38 -2.36
C GLU A 6 40.30 5.13 -3.11
N GLU A 7 40.98 6.19 -3.55
CA GLU A 7 42.28 6.12 -4.22
C GLU A 7 43.44 5.59 -3.34
N TYR A 8 43.26 5.53 -2.01
CA TYR A 8 44.28 5.07 -1.05
C TYR A 8 43.92 3.75 -0.38
N GLN A 9 42.96 2.99 -0.92
CA GLN A 9 42.48 1.78 -0.29
C GLN A 9 43.58 0.71 -0.13
N GLU A 10 44.48 0.56 -1.10
CA GLU A 10 45.63 -0.35 -0.99
C GLU A 10 46.57 0.03 0.17
N ILE A 11 46.82 1.33 0.36
CA ILE A 11 47.66 1.85 1.45
C ILE A 11 46.97 1.58 2.81
N ILE A 12 45.64 1.76 2.88
CA ILE A 12 44.86 1.48 4.09
C ILE A 12 44.96 -0.01 4.42
N GLU A 13 44.77 -0.93 3.46
CA GLU A 13 44.87 -2.37 3.69
C GLU A 13 46.27 -2.79 4.18
N GLN A 14 47.35 -2.25 3.59
CA GLN A 14 48.72 -2.52 4.02
C GLN A 14 49.01 -2.07 5.46
N LEU A 15 48.36 -1.00 5.91
CA LEU A 15 48.60 -0.39 7.22
C LEU A 15 47.72 -0.94 8.34
N LYS A 16 46.66 -1.70 8.03
CA LYS A 16 45.77 -2.32 9.04
C LYS A 16 46.50 -3.10 10.13
N PRO A 17 47.48 -3.98 9.83
CA PRO A 17 48.16 -4.78 10.86
C PRO A 17 48.98 -3.92 11.84
N MET A 18 49.45 -2.76 11.39
CA MET A 18 50.40 -1.93 12.13
C MET A 18 49.71 -0.87 12.99
N ILE A 19 48.38 -0.75 12.96
CA ILE A 19 47.65 0.36 13.59
C ILE A 19 47.82 0.43 15.11
N ASN A 20 48.03 -0.73 15.74
CA ASN A 20 48.19 -0.84 17.19
C ASN A 20 49.67 -0.86 17.62
N GLU A 21 50.61 -0.83 16.66
CA GLU A 21 52.05 -0.83 16.95
C GLU A 21 52.56 0.58 17.27
N PRO A 22 53.51 0.73 18.22
CA PRO A 22 54.04 2.03 18.59
C PRO A 22 54.76 2.75 17.44
N GLU A 23 55.31 2.00 16.48
CA GLU A 23 55.99 2.51 15.28
C GLU A 23 55.03 2.94 14.15
N PHE A 24 53.71 2.84 14.32
CA PHE A 24 52.72 3.11 13.26
C PHE A 24 52.95 4.45 12.52
N ASN A 25 53.29 5.51 13.25
CA ASN A 25 53.50 6.83 12.63
C ASN A 25 54.73 6.87 11.71
N GLN A 26 55.75 6.06 12.01
CA GLN A 26 56.94 5.92 11.18
C GLN A 26 56.63 5.10 9.93
N VAL A 27 55.92 3.98 10.08
CA VAL A 27 55.48 3.12 8.97
C VAL A 27 54.54 3.87 8.02
N LEU A 28 53.55 4.60 8.55
CA LEU A 28 52.66 5.46 7.76
C LEU A 28 53.45 6.50 6.96
N SER A 29 54.51 7.07 7.53
CA SER A 29 55.34 8.06 6.85
C SER A 29 56.21 7.47 5.74
N GLN A 30 56.60 6.20 5.87
CA GLN A 30 57.36 5.46 4.85
C GLN A 30 56.47 4.95 3.71
N VAL A 31 55.39 4.23 4.05
CA VAL A 31 54.47 3.61 3.08
C VAL A 31 53.68 4.67 2.31
N ALA A 32 53.23 5.74 2.97
CA ALA A 32 52.51 6.84 2.34
C ALA A 32 53.40 8.06 2.07
N SER A 33 54.70 7.86 1.80
CA SER A 33 55.68 8.94 1.56
C SER A 33 55.29 9.86 0.40
N ASN A 34 54.66 9.31 -0.64
CA ASN A 34 54.19 10.01 -1.84
C ASN A 34 52.81 10.68 -1.67
N VAL A 35 52.12 10.48 -0.53
CA VAL A 35 50.78 11.04 -0.28
C VAL A 35 50.90 12.40 0.40
N PRO A 36 50.09 13.43 0.07
CA PRO A 36 50.12 14.71 0.79
C PRO A 36 49.84 14.57 2.30
N LYS A 37 50.43 15.44 3.13
CA LYS A 37 50.33 15.37 4.60
C LYS A 37 48.88 15.41 5.11
N GLN A 38 48.01 16.19 4.45
CA GLN A 38 46.58 16.28 4.77
C GLN A 38 45.87 14.93 4.52
N LYS A 39 46.12 14.28 3.38
CA LYS A 39 45.55 12.97 3.03
C LYS A 39 46.10 11.85 3.93
N ARG A 40 47.39 11.87 4.30
CA ARG A 40 47.97 10.95 5.30
C ARG A 40 47.27 11.05 6.66
N PHE A 41 46.87 12.26 7.07
CA PHE A 41 46.10 12.45 8.30
C PHE A 41 44.71 11.80 8.21
N LEU A 42 44.02 11.94 7.07
CA LEU A 42 42.73 11.29 6.83
C LEU A 42 42.85 9.75 6.83
N ILE A 43 43.88 9.19 6.18
CA ILE A 43 44.19 7.75 6.22
C ILE A 43 44.37 7.27 7.66
N LYS A 44 45.11 8.03 8.48
CA LYS A 44 45.30 7.73 9.90
C LYS A 44 43.99 7.79 10.70
N MET A 45 43.12 8.75 10.42
CA MET A 45 41.80 8.84 11.08
C MET A 45 40.89 7.68 10.70
N GLU A 46 40.91 7.27 9.44
CA GLU A 46 40.11 6.14 8.97
C GLU A 46 40.60 4.81 9.56
N LEU A 47 41.91 4.58 9.60
CA LEU A 47 42.48 3.40 10.26
C LEU A 47 42.14 3.36 11.77
N LYS A 48 42.19 4.52 12.45
CA LYS A 48 41.76 4.63 13.85
C LYS A 48 40.26 4.42 14.05
N ARG A 49 39.43 4.71 13.05
CA ARG A 49 37.98 4.43 13.08
C ARG A 49 37.74 2.94 12.94
N LEU A 50 38.40 2.31 11.96
CA LEU A 50 38.32 0.87 11.69
C LEU A 50 38.83 0.03 12.87
N SER A 51 39.85 0.50 13.60
CA SER A 51 40.40 -0.20 14.76
C SER A 51 39.59 -0.07 16.04
N ARG A 52 38.48 0.69 16.07
CA ARG A 52 37.65 0.82 17.29
C ARG A 52 36.94 -0.49 17.61
N PRO A 53 36.89 -0.93 18.88
CA PRO A 53 36.11 -2.09 19.30
C PRO A 53 34.65 -1.97 18.85
N CYS A 54 34.10 -3.06 18.29
CA CYS A 54 32.73 -3.11 17.83
C CYS A 54 31.82 -3.82 18.83
N LEU A 55 30.68 -3.21 19.15
CA LEU A 55 29.64 -3.79 20.00
C LEU A 55 28.48 -4.43 19.21
N ARG A 56 28.46 -4.24 17.88
CA ARG A 56 27.36 -4.70 17.02
C ARG A 56 27.51 -6.19 16.74
N LEU A 57 26.42 -6.95 16.82
CA LEU A 57 26.37 -8.33 16.35
C LEU A 57 26.20 -8.36 14.82
N ILE A 58 26.59 -9.48 14.20
CA ILE A 58 26.48 -9.67 12.74
C ILE A 58 25.48 -10.79 12.51
N ASP A 59 24.48 -10.53 11.68
CA ASP A 59 23.53 -11.53 11.22
C ASP A 59 23.37 -11.38 9.71
N LEU A 60 23.85 -12.38 8.98
CA LEU A 60 23.83 -12.44 7.52
C LEU A 60 22.69 -13.33 6.99
N ARG A 61 21.81 -13.86 7.85
CA ARG A 61 20.68 -14.70 7.42
C ARG A 61 19.82 -13.95 6.40
N GLY A 62 19.79 -14.45 5.16
CA GLY A 62 19.06 -13.84 4.05
C GLY A 62 19.75 -12.65 3.36
N GLN A 63 20.99 -12.31 3.74
CA GLN A 63 21.82 -11.27 3.10
C GLN A 63 22.95 -11.87 2.22
N VAL A 64 23.25 -13.16 2.40
CA VAL A 64 24.29 -13.89 1.67
C VAL A 64 23.73 -15.18 1.07
N ALA A 65 24.39 -15.68 0.03
CA ALA A 65 23.95 -16.89 -0.66
C ALA A 65 24.14 -18.20 0.12
N GLY A 66 25.00 -18.20 1.15
CA GLY A 66 25.28 -19.37 1.99
C GLY A 66 24.32 -19.53 3.17
N ASP A 67 24.23 -20.76 3.67
CA ASP A 67 23.48 -21.06 4.89
C ASP A 67 24.24 -20.55 6.12
N CYS A 68 23.64 -19.59 6.82
CA CYS A 68 24.25 -18.98 8.01
C CYS A 68 24.02 -19.86 9.24
N ARG A 69 25.06 -19.99 10.07
CA ARG A 69 25.05 -20.68 11.37
C ARG A 69 25.49 -19.75 12.49
N GLU A 70 25.16 -20.12 13.72
CA GLU A 70 25.62 -19.41 14.90
C GLU A 70 27.15 -19.57 15.06
N TYR A 71 27.85 -18.45 15.25
CA TYR A 71 29.29 -18.36 15.44
C TYR A 71 29.58 -17.43 16.63
N THR A 72 30.18 -17.97 17.69
CA THR A 72 30.43 -17.23 18.93
C THR A 72 31.89 -16.79 19.03
N TYR A 73 32.12 -15.49 19.23
CA TYR A 73 33.46 -14.91 19.43
C TYR A 73 33.45 -13.91 20.61
N GLN A 74 34.39 -14.05 21.56
CA GLN A 74 34.48 -13.20 22.77
C GLN A 74 33.13 -13.03 23.53
N GLY A 75 32.34 -14.10 23.61
CA GLY A 75 31.03 -14.09 24.31
C GLY A 75 29.89 -13.41 23.53
N LYS A 76 30.11 -13.05 22.27
CA LYS A 76 29.09 -12.51 21.34
C LYS A 76 28.70 -13.59 20.32
N SER A 77 27.41 -13.82 20.11
CA SER A 77 26.91 -14.71 19.04
C SER A 77 26.57 -13.93 17.78
N HIS A 78 27.13 -14.38 16.66
CA HIS A 78 26.91 -13.89 15.31
C HIS A 78 26.22 -14.99 14.48
N PHE A 79 25.51 -14.65 13.41
CA PHE A 79 24.99 -15.60 12.43
C PHE A 79 25.67 -15.36 11.08
N LEU A 80 26.60 -16.25 10.73
CA LEU A 80 27.51 -16.11 9.58
C LEU A 80 27.50 -17.39 8.74
N ASP A 81 27.65 -17.27 7.42
CA ASP A 81 27.94 -18.40 6.55
C ASP A 81 29.45 -18.69 6.52
N ASP A 82 29.86 -19.79 5.89
CA ASP A 82 31.27 -20.22 5.90
C ASP A 82 32.22 -19.14 5.32
N THR A 83 31.82 -18.48 4.22
CA THR A 83 32.61 -17.39 3.61
C THR A 83 32.78 -16.21 4.55
N ALA A 84 31.71 -15.82 5.26
CA ALA A 84 31.75 -14.72 6.21
C ALA A 84 32.57 -15.06 7.46
N ILE A 85 32.57 -16.32 7.91
CA ILE A 85 33.43 -16.79 8.99
C ILE A 85 34.90 -16.65 8.58
N ASP A 86 35.27 -17.06 7.37
CA ASP A 86 36.65 -16.94 6.89
C ASP A 86 37.12 -15.47 6.82
N VAL A 87 36.26 -14.57 6.35
CA VAL A 87 36.56 -13.13 6.33
C VAL A 87 36.62 -12.55 7.74
N PHE A 88 35.72 -12.98 8.63
CA PHE A 88 35.71 -12.57 10.04
C PHE A 88 37.03 -12.93 10.70
N GLU A 89 37.46 -14.20 10.62
CA GLU A 89 38.71 -14.66 11.24
C GLU A 89 39.94 -13.96 10.66
N ARG A 90 39.97 -13.76 9.33
CA ARG A 90 41.07 -13.05 8.67
C ARG A 90 41.20 -11.61 9.17
N GLN A 91 40.09 -10.88 9.25
CA GLN A 91 40.10 -9.48 9.68
C GLN A 91 40.38 -9.35 11.18
N VAL A 92 39.87 -10.27 12.00
CA VAL A 92 40.21 -10.32 13.43
C VAL A 92 41.72 -10.53 13.63
N ARG A 93 42.38 -11.38 12.82
CA ARG A 93 43.84 -11.53 12.88
C ARG A 93 44.60 -10.24 12.55
N LEU A 94 44.06 -9.40 11.66
CA LEU A 94 44.68 -8.12 11.29
C LEU A 94 44.53 -7.06 12.38
N PHE A 95 43.38 -6.99 13.05
CA PHE A 95 43.11 -5.98 14.07
C PHE A 95 43.39 -6.43 15.51
N GLY A 96 43.55 -7.74 15.74
CA GLY A 96 43.74 -8.38 17.05
C GLY A 96 42.45 -8.62 17.85
N GLU A 97 41.36 -7.91 17.54
CA GLU A 97 40.07 -8.04 18.23
C GLU A 97 38.89 -7.79 17.27
N TYR A 98 37.67 -7.89 17.80
CA TYR A 98 36.47 -7.58 17.03
C TYR A 98 36.23 -6.06 16.94
N THR A 99 36.59 -5.47 15.80
CA THR A 99 36.55 -4.03 15.55
C THR A 99 35.51 -3.62 14.49
N MET A 100 35.30 -2.31 14.31
CA MET A 100 34.44 -1.77 13.25
C MET A 100 34.91 -2.21 11.85
N GLY A 101 36.22 -2.36 11.64
CA GLY A 101 36.77 -2.87 10.39
C GLY A 101 36.40 -4.32 10.11
N VAL A 102 36.37 -5.18 11.15
CA VAL A 102 35.87 -6.56 11.02
C VAL A 102 34.38 -6.56 10.65
N TYR A 103 33.58 -5.76 11.35
CA TYR A 103 32.13 -5.64 11.07
C TYR A 103 31.85 -5.22 9.62
N GLU A 104 32.54 -4.20 9.12
CA GLU A 104 32.35 -3.69 7.77
C GLU A 104 32.81 -4.68 6.70
N ALA A 105 33.94 -5.34 6.91
CA ALA A 105 34.46 -6.32 5.96
C ALA A 105 33.55 -7.55 5.83
N VAL A 106 33.01 -8.04 6.94
CA VAL A 106 32.12 -9.22 6.95
C VAL A 106 30.76 -8.91 6.34
N LYS A 107 30.27 -7.67 6.42
CA LYS A 107 29.08 -7.23 5.67
C LYS A 107 29.31 -7.08 4.17
N ASN A 108 30.57 -7.05 3.72
CA ASN A 108 30.96 -6.80 2.35
C ASN A 108 31.65 -8.04 1.72
N THR A 109 31.22 -9.26 2.07
CA THR A 109 31.73 -10.48 1.46
C THR A 109 31.29 -10.63 0.00
N GLU A 110 32.11 -11.30 -0.82
CA GLU A 110 31.82 -11.44 -2.26
C GLU A 110 30.51 -12.18 -2.57
N ASN A 111 30.09 -13.05 -1.66
CA ASN A 111 28.83 -13.79 -1.74
C ASN A 111 27.64 -13.04 -1.12
N SER A 112 27.85 -11.80 -0.66
CA SER A 112 26.78 -10.88 -0.31
C SER A 112 25.99 -10.55 -1.57
N TYR A 113 24.67 -10.69 -1.50
CA TYR A 113 23.78 -10.39 -2.63
C TYR A 113 23.95 -8.96 -3.14
N ARG A 114 24.30 -8.01 -2.26
CA ARG A 114 24.62 -6.62 -2.64
C ARG A 114 25.79 -6.54 -3.61
N ILE A 115 26.86 -7.30 -3.38
CA ILE A 115 28.07 -7.30 -4.22
C ILE A 115 27.84 -8.11 -5.50
N ILE A 116 27.13 -9.23 -5.41
CA ILE A 116 26.72 -10.01 -6.59
C ILE A 116 25.89 -9.13 -7.53
N TYR A 117 24.94 -8.35 -7.00
CA TYR A 117 24.12 -7.43 -7.79
C TYR A 117 24.93 -6.27 -8.38
N GLN A 118 25.88 -5.69 -7.63
CA GLN A 118 26.81 -4.69 -8.18
C GLN A 118 27.62 -5.24 -9.36
N LYS A 119 28.17 -6.45 -9.24
CA LYS A 119 28.93 -7.10 -10.33
C LYS A 119 28.03 -7.44 -11.53
N GLN A 120 26.84 -8.00 -11.30
CA GLN A 120 25.87 -8.28 -12.36
C GLN A 120 25.40 -7.00 -13.07
N ARG A 121 25.29 -5.88 -12.34
CA ARG A 121 25.00 -4.57 -12.92
C ARG A 121 26.16 -4.02 -13.73
N GLU A 122 27.39 -4.09 -13.23
CA GLU A 122 28.59 -3.69 -13.98
C GLU A 122 28.74 -4.52 -15.27
N GLU A 123 28.35 -5.79 -15.25
CA GLU A 123 28.29 -6.65 -16.42
C GLU A 123 27.16 -6.23 -17.39
N ALA A 124 25.95 -5.93 -16.88
CA ALA A 124 24.83 -5.46 -17.70
C ALA A 124 25.05 -4.05 -18.31
N GLU A 125 25.73 -3.16 -17.58
CA GLU A 125 26.14 -1.83 -18.06
C GLU A 125 27.21 -1.95 -19.16
N LYS A 126 28.14 -2.92 -19.05
CA LYS A 126 29.07 -3.27 -20.14
C LYS A 126 28.37 -3.85 -21.37
N GLU A 127 27.21 -4.49 -21.19
CA GLU A 127 26.36 -5.01 -22.27
C GLU A 127 25.41 -3.96 -22.88
N GLY A 128 25.44 -2.70 -22.41
CA GLY A 128 24.67 -1.60 -23.00
C GLY A 128 23.16 -1.64 -22.71
N LEU A 129 22.73 -2.40 -21.70
CA LEU A 129 21.36 -2.35 -21.18
C LEU A 129 21.23 -1.11 -20.29
N GLU A 130 20.31 -0.19 -20.63
CA GLU A 130 19.94 0.93 -19.73
C GLU A 130 19.26 0.35 -18.47
N VAL A 131 20.02 0.18 -17.40
CA VAL A 131 19.51 -0.18 -16.08
C VAL A 131 19.24 1.12 -15.32
N GLU A 132 17.97 1.46 -15.09
CA GLU A 132 17.62 2.59 -14.20
C GLU A 132 18.24 2.35 -12.81
N GLU A 133 19.06 3.29 -12.33
CA GLU A 133 19.59 3.28 -10.96
C GLU A 133 18.47 3.45 -9.94
N ARG A 134 17.90 2.34 -9.46
CA ARG A 134 16.97 2.37 -8.32
C ARG A 134 17.74 2.23 -7.02
N LYS A 135 17.76 3.30 -6.23
CA LYS A 135 18.28 3.26 -4.86
C LYS A 135 17.51 2.22 -4.03
N PRO A 136 18.18 1.42 -3.20
CA PRO A 136 17.53 0.41 -2.39
C PRO A 136 16.50 1.04 -1.46
N HIS A 137 15.33 0.40 -1.32
CA HIS A 137 14.18 0.85 -0.55
C HIS A 137 13.42 2.09 -1.08
N HIS A 138 13.81 2.62 -2.24
CA HIS A 138 13.09 3.73 -2.87
C HIS A 138 12.00 3.19 -3.79
N ALA A 139 10.88 3.90 -3.85
CA ALA A 139 9.78 3.61 -4.76
C ALA A 139 9.13 4.89 -5.29
N PRO A 140 8.66 4.89 -6.55
CA PRO A 140 7.89 6.00 -7.09
C PRO A 140 6.57 6.20 -6.34
N VAL A 141 6.18 7.47 -6.19
CA VAL A 141 4.90 7.86 -5.62
C VAL A 141 3.86 7.95 -6.72
N LEU A 142 2.74 7.26 -6.52
CA LEU A 142 1.64 7.15 -7.47
C LEU A 142 0.34 7.68 -6.84
N ARG A 143 -0.64 8.02 -7.68
CA ARG A 143 -1.99 8.39 -7.28
C ARG A 143 -3.00 7.48 -7.96
N PHE A 144 -3.90 6.91 -7.17
CA PHE A 144 -4.97 6.08 -7.70
C PHE A 144 -6.04 6.90 -8.41
N GLY A 145 -6.76 6.26 -9.34
CA GLY A 145 -7.85 6.89 -10.05
C GLY A 145 -7.48 7.95 -11.09
N GLU A 146 -6.23 8.40 -11.15
CA GLU A 146 -5.68 9.33 -12.14
C GLU A 146 -5.35 8.60 -13.45
N TYR A 147 -6.39 8.16 -14.14
CA TYR A 147 -6.28 7.58 -15.47
C TYR A 147 -6.52 8.65 -16.52
N ALA A 148 -5.46 9.02 -17.26
CA ALA A 148 -5.65 9.84 -18.44
C ALA A 148 -6.37 9.02 -19.54
N LYS A 149 -7.71 9.17 -19.63
CA LYS A 149 -8.46 8.79 -20.82
C LYS A 149 -8.12 9.80 -21.90
N ARG A 150 -7.51 9.34 -22.99
CA ARG A 150 -7.33 10.19 -24.17
C ARG A 150 -8.64 10.24 -24.96
N SER A 151 -8.92 11.40 -25.54
CA SER A 151 -9.98 11.57 -26.55
C SER A 151 -9.63 10.84 -27.85
N GLU A 152 -8.33 10.70 -28.15
CA GLU A 152 -7.81 10.18 -29.42
C GLU A 152 -6.47 9.43 -29.26
N GLU A 153 -6.11 8.61 -30.25
CA GLU A 153 -4.80 7.95 -30.31
C GLU A 153 -3.70 8.99 -30.60
N ARG A 154 -2.52 8.83 -29.99
CA ARG A 154 -1.34 9.66 -30.29
C ARG A 154 -0.29 8.85 -31.02
N MET A 155 0.37 9.45 -31.99
CA MET A 155 1.49 8.85 -32.72
C MET A 155 2.80 9.45 -32.20
N ASN A 156 3.79 8.62 -31.89
CA ASN A 156 5.15 9.14 -31.65
C ASN A 156 5.66 9.70 -32.97
N PHE A 157 6.06 10.95 -33.01
CA PHE A 157 6.49 11.57 -34.25
C PHE A 157 7.43 12.71 -33.92
N ALA A 158 8.72 12.51 -34.18
CA ALA A 158 9.76 13.48 -33.89
C ALA A 158 10.03 14.35 -35.11
N VAL A 159 9.59 15.60 -35.04
CA VAL A 159 9.78 16.63 -36.06
C VAL A 159 10.22 17.92 -35.38
N ASN A 160 11.12 18.64 -36.03
CA ASN A 160 11.55 19.95 -35.58
C ASN A 160 10.42 20.95 -35.77
N ILE A 161 10.14 21.71 -34.72
CA ILE A 161 9.11 22.72 -34.69
C ILE A 161 9.70 24.02 -34.14
N GLU A 162 9.04 25.11 -34.44
CA GLU A 162 9.37 26.42 -33.91
C GLU A 162 8.18 26.96 -33.13
N LEU A 163 8.40 27.26 -31.86
CA LEU A 163 7.40 27.80 -30.95
C LEU A 163 7.55 29.31 -30.91
N PHE A 164 6.45 30.04 -31.06
CA PHE A 164 6.39 31.49 -30.91
C PHE A 164 5.53 31.83 -29.69
N THR A 165 6.13 32.47 -28.69
CA THR A 165 5.40 33.03 -27.53
C THR A 165 4.59 34.27 -27.95
N ASP A 166 3.66 34.74 -27.11
CA ASP A 166 2.96 36.02 -27.33
C ASP A 166 3.90 37.24 -27.50
N LEU A 167 5.12 37.16 -26.93
CA LEU A 167 6.18 38.17 -27.11
C LEU A 167 6.95 38.02 -28.44
N ASN A 168 6.48 37.15 -29.34
CA ASN A 168 7.06 36.81 -30.62
C ASN A 168 8.51 36.30 -30.56
N LYS A 169 8.93 35.76 -29.41
CA LYS A 169 10.20 35.03 -29.27
C LYS A 169 10.07 33.65 -29.92
N SER A 170 11.01 33.32 -30.79
CA SER A 170 11.15 32.01 -31.41
C SER A 170 11.97 31.07 -30.53
N ILE A 171 11.48 29.85 -30.36
CA ILE A 171 12.12 28.79 -29.58
C ILE A 171 12.08 27.50 -30.41
N GLN A 172 13.26 26.90 -30.63
CA GLN A 172 13.37 25.63 -31.33
C GLN A 172 12.99 24.48 -30.39
N ALA A 173 12.16 23.56 -30.88
CA ALA A 173 11.74 22.39 -30.14
C ALA A 173 11.56 21.18 -31.07
N THR A 174 11.42 19.99 -30.48
CA THR A 174 11.14 18.76 -31.22
C THR A 174 9.89 18.10 -30.65
N THR A 175 8.97 17.67 -31.50
CA THR A 175 7.80 16.90 -31.06
C THR A 175 8.22 15.53 -30.52
N ILE A 176 7.52 15.05 -29.50
CA ILE A 176 7.66 13.69 -28.95
C ILE A 176 6.51 12.84 -29.49
N ASP A 177 5.28 13.31 -29.24
CA ASP A 177 4.05 12.71 -29.73
C ASP A 177 3.08 13.77 -30.25
N VAL A 178 2.25 13.36 -31.20
CA VAL A 178 1.28 14.22 -31.89
C VAL A 178 -0.09 13.56 -31.97
N SER A 179 -1.13 14.40 -31.88
CA SER A 179 -2.52 14.06 -32.15
C SER A 179 -3.22 15.25 -32.80
N VAL A 180 -4.47 15.10 -33.26
CA VAL A 180 -5.18 16.20 -33.95
C VAL A 180 -5.38 17.41 -33.03
N SER A 181 -5.65 17.15 -31.75
CA SER A 181 -5.96 18.17 -30.74
C SER A 181 -4.80 18.53 -29.81
N GLY A 182 -3.62 17.91 -29.96
CA GLY A 182 -2.52 18.16 -29.02
C GLY A 182 -1.15 17.63 -29.42
N LEU A 183 -0.12 18.15 -28.74
CA LEU A 183 1.28 17.82 -28.96
C LEU A 183 1.99 17.66 -27.62
N LYS A 184 3.00 16.79 -27.55
CA LYS A 184 4.04 16.88 -26.50
C LYS A 184 5.35 17.20 -27.16
N VAL A 185 6.10 18.18 -26.63
CA VAL A 185 7.31 18.69 -27.27
C VAL A 185 8.44 18.79 -26.26
N LYS A 186 9.67 18.59 -26.72
CA LYS A 186 10.93 18.64 -25.96
C LYS A 186 11.76 19.83 -26.41
N LEU A 187 12.36 20.54 -25.45
CA LEU A 187 13.22 21.69 -25.68
C LEU A 187 14.27 21.86 -24.56
N ALA A 188 15.24 22.74 -24.78
CA ALA A 188 16.25 23.07 -23.78
C ALA A 188 15.60 23.80 -22.58
N ASN A 189 16.09 23.50 -21.36
CA ASN A 189 15.57 24.11 -20.13
C ASN A 189 16.15 25.53 -19.92
N GLU A 190 15.86 26.42 -20.85
CA GLU A 190 16.32 27.82 -20.86
C GLU A 190 15.16 28.81 -20.67
N HIS A 191 13.92 28.33 -20.82
CA HIS A 191 12.72 29.15 -20.86
C HIS A 191 11.74 28.74 -19.74
N LEU A 192 11.17 29.74 -19.07
CA LEU A 192 10.17 29.54 -18.04
C LEU A 192 8.78 29.69 -18.64
N PHE A 193 8.15 28.57 -19.00
CA PHE A 193 6.76 28.53 -19.45
C PHE A 193 5.79 28.49 -18.28
N LYS A 194 4.57 29.00 -18.51
CA LYS A 194 3.46 28.87 -17.56
C LYS A 194 2.31 28.05 -18.17
N VAL A 195 1.67 27.23 -17.34
CA VAL A 195 0.43 26.57 -17.72
C VAL A 195 -0.64 27.63 -18.03
N GLY A 196 -1.35 27.46 -19.13
CA GLY A 196 -2.32 28.41 -19.68
C GLY A 196 -1.73 29.42 -20.67
N GLU A 197 -0.41 29.49 -20.83
CA GLU A 197 0.23 30.38 -21.80
C GLU A 197 -0.09 29.96 -23.25
N ARG A 198 -0.33 30.96 -24.11
CA ARG A 198 -0.59 30.78 -25.54
C ARG A 198 0.71 30.75 -26.31
N ILE A 199 0.84 29.77 -27.21
CA ILE A 199 1.97 29.67 -28.11
C ILE A 199 1.51 29.29 -29.51
N THR A 200 2.22 29.78 -30.52
CA THR A 200 2.01 29.41 -31.92
C THR A 200 3.09 28.42 -32.35
N VAL A 201 2.68 27.28 -32.89
CA VAL A 201 3.56 26.21 -33.35
C VAL A 201 3.67 26.26 -34.88
N GLN A 202 4.90 26.30 -35.39
CA GLN A 202 5.21 26.12 -36.81
C GLN A 202 5.92 24.78 -37.03
N PHE A 203 5.37 23.93 -37.90
CA PHE A 203 5.94 22.62 -38.22
C PHE A 203 6.96 22.73 -39.36
N ARG A 204 8.26 22.71 -39.04
CA ARG A 204 9.33 22.79 -40.04
C ARG A 204 9.41 21.48 -40.83
N GLY A 205 9.38 21.55 -42.15
CA GLY A 205 9.49 20.39 -43.04
C GLY A 205 8.17 19.72 -43.45
N LEU A 206 7.02 20.16 -42.91
CA LEU A 206 5.68 19.76 -43.38
C LEU A 206 4.99 20.89 -44.18
N GLU A 207 5.62 22.05 -44.30
CA GLU A 207 5.11 23.31 -44.89
C GLU A 207 4.70 23.20 -46.37
N GLY A 208 5.16 22.16 -47.08
CA GLY A 208 4.85 21.91 -48.49
C GLY A 208 3.67 20.97 -48.73
N GLU A 209 3.19 20.28 -47.69
CA GLU A 209 2.15 19.25 -47.81
C GLU A 209 0.74 19.76 -47.46
N TYR A 210 0.62 20.97 -46.90
CA TYR A 210 -0.66 21.59 -46.53
C TYR A 210 -0.79 23.03 -47.04
N SER A 211 -2.01 23.41 -47.44
CA SER A 211 -2.38 24.76 -47.92
C SER A 211 -2.57 25.75 -46.76
N ILE A 212 -1.65 25.79 -45.80
CA ILE A 212 -1.63 26.84 -44.76
C ILE A 212 -0.72 27.94 -45.26
N ASP A 213 -1.13 29.18 -45.04
CA ASP A 213 -0.27 30.33 -45.24
C ASP A 213 1.00 30.12 -44.40
N ARG A 214 2.17 29.93 -45.04
CA ARG A 214 3.44 29.45 -44.43
C ARG A 214 3.89 30.23 -43.19
N LYS A 215 3.26 31.37 -42.91
CA LYS A 215 3.55 32.30 -41.81
C LYS A 215 2.59 32.23 -40.63
N ALA A 216 1.40 31.61 -40.75
CA ALA A 216 0.35 31.73 -39.74
C ALA A 216 0.54 30.81 -38.51
N GLY A 217 1.20 29.65 -38.67
CA GLY A 217 1.35 28.66 -37.59
C GLY A 217 0.00 28.13 -37.05
N VAL A 218 0.04 27.30 -36.01
CA VAL A 218 -1.16 26.77 -35.33
C VAL A 218 -1.11 27.16 -33.86
N GLY A 219 -2.19 27.72 -33.32
CA GLY A 219 -2.26 28.15 -31.91
C GLY A 219 -2.50 27.00 -30.93
N TYR A 220 -1.77 27.02 -29.81
CA TYR A 220 -1.89 26.06 -28.71
C TYR A 220 -1.86 26.77 -27.35
N ASN A 221 -2.44 26.14 -26.34
CA ASN A 221 -2.28 26.47 -24.93
C ASN A 221 -1.38 25.44 -24.25
N ILE A 222 -0.47 25.89 -23.40
CA ILE A 222 0.34 25.00 -22.57
C ILE A 222 -0.55 24.42 -21.46
N VAL A 223 -0.70 23.10 -21.40
CA VAL A 223 -1.50 22.42 -20.37
C VAL A 223 -0.63 21.83 -19.25
N ASP A 224 0.64 21.55 -19.53
CA ASP A 224 1.57 20.97 -18.57
C ASP A 224 3.03 21.27 -18.94
N VAL A 225 3.91 21.37 -17.94
CA VAL A 225 5.33 21.70 -18.07
C VAL A 225 6.14 20.80 -17.13
N GLU A 226 6.85 19.82 -17.70
CA GLU A 226 7.80 18.96 -17.00
C GLU A 226 9.21 19.49 -17.22
N SER A 227 9.91 19.90 -16.16
CA SER A 227 11.29 20.42 -16.28
C SER A 227 12.29 19.48 -15.59
N SER A 228 13.37 19.15 -16.29
CA SER A 228 14.53 18.39 -15.80
C SER A 228 15.79 19.26 -15.83
N LYS A 229 16.89 18.82 -15.20
CA LYS A 229 18.16 19.58 -15.18
C LYS A 229 18.71 19.93 -16.57
N ARG A 230 18.37 19.17 -17.62
CA ARG A 230 18.91 19.33 -18.99
C ARG A 230 17.86 19.66 -20.04
N GLU A 231 16.62 19.25 -19.85
CA GLU A 231 15.55 19.38 -20.84
C GLU A 231 14.24 19.76 -20.17
N GLN A 232 13.36 20.36 -20.96
CA GLN A 232 11.99 20.67 -20.61
C GLN A 232 11.07 19.99 -21.60
N ARG A 233 9.96 19.43 -21.11
CA ARG A 233 8.88 18.86 -21.92
C ARG A 233 7.61 19.62 -21.62
N ILE A 234 6.95 20.12 -22.66
CA ILE A 234 5.67 20.82 -22.51
C ILE A 234 4.58 20.08 -23.27
N SER A 235 3.41 19.98 -22.65
CA SER A 235 2.22 19.41 -23.26
C SER A 235 1.33 20.55 -23.76
N LEU A 236 0.89 20.45 -25.00
CA LEU A 236 0.15 21.48 -25.72
C LEU A 236 -1.23 20.98 -26.11
N GLN A 237 -2.25 21.80 -25.89
CA GLN A 237 -3.61 21.60 -26.36
C GLN A 237 -3.93 22.62 -27.44
N LYS A 238 -4.42 22.17 -28.59
CA LYS A 238 -4.76 23.06 -29.71
C LYS A 238 -5.84 24.06 -29.27
N ASN A 239 -5.67 25.32 -29.66
CA ASN A 239 -6.66 26.36 -29.43
C ASN A 239 -7.65 26.41 -30.61
N ASP A 240 -8.93 26.20 -30.34
CA ASP A 240 -9.99 26.15 -31.36
C ASP A 240 -10.53 27.55 -31.78
N GLU A 241 -9.95 28.64 -31.26
CA GLU A 241 -10.37 30.01 -31.58
C GLU A 241 -10.33 30.33 -33.09
N HIS A 242 -9.52 29.63 -33.88
CA HIS A 242 -9.52 29.70 -35.35
C HIS A 242 -9.54 28.29 -35.93
N ALA A 243 -10.71 27.85 -36.40
CA ALA A 243 -10.89 26.50 -36.95
C ALA A 243 -10.12 26.33 -38.28
N HIS A 244 -8.91 25.78 -38.19
CA HIS A 244 -8.14 25.33 -39.35
C HIS A 244 -8.62 23.94 -39.80
N HIS A 245 -9.86 23.84 -40.30
CA HIS A 245 -10.44 22.57 -40.73
C HIS A 245 -9.56 21.81 -41.75
N SER A 246 -8.85 22.54 -42.62
CA SER A 246 -7.90 21.95 -43.57
C SER A 246 -6.68 21.31 -42.89
N PHE A 247 -6.20 21.87 -41.78
CA PHE A 247 -5.12 21.28 -40.98
C PHE A 247 -5.61 20.02 -40.28
N ASP A 248 -6.81 20.04 -39.70
CA ASP A 248 -7.38 18.89 -38.98
C ASP A 248 -7.58 17.70 -39.91
N ASP A 249 -8.18 17.92 -41.08
CA ASP A 249 -8.39 16.87 -42.08
C ASP A 249 -7.06 16.28 -42.59
N PHE A 250 -6.04 17.13 -42.77
CA PHE A 250 -4.71 16.68 -43.16
C PHE A 250 -4.06 15.86 -42.03
N PHE A 251 -4.04 16.38 -40.82
CA PHE A 251 -3.32 15.78 -39.69
C PHE A 251 -3.99 14.46 -39.25
N GLU A 252 -5.31 14.37 -39.33
CA GLU A 252 -6.06 13.12 -39.12
C GLU A 252 -5.64 12.06 -40.16
N LYS A 253 -5.66 12.40 -41.47
CA LYS A 253 -5.21 11.49 -42.54
C LYS A 253 -3.75 11.12 -42.41
N PHE A 254 -2.90 12.07 -42.03
CA PHE A 254 -1.47 11.87 -41.83
C PHE A 254 -1.20 10.86 -40.70
N ILE A 255 -1.84 11.05 -39.53
CA ILE A 255 -1.73 10.12 -38.40
C ILE A 255 -2.28 8.75 -38.79
N HIS A 256 -3.46 8.67 -39.41
CA HIS A 256 -4.05 7.39 -39.82
C HIS A 256 -3.18 6.64 -40.84
N GLY A 257 -2.59 7.33 -41.80
CA GLY A 257 -1.70 6.74 -42.79
C GLY A 257 -0.35 6.28 -42.21
N ASN A 258 0.17 6.99 -41.20
CA ASN A 258 1.52 6.78 -40.70
C ASN A 258 1.63 6.10 -39.33
N LYS A 259 0.52 5.86 -38.61
CA LYS A 259 0.54 5.28 -37.25
C LYS A 259 1.20 3.91 -37.13
N ARG A 260 1.19 3.12 -38.21
CA ARG A 260 1.91 1.83 -38.27
C ARG A 260 3.42 2.00 -38.44
N ARG A 261 3.86 3.10 -39.05
CA ARG A 261 5.28 3.41 -39.31
C ARG A 261 5.97 4.02 -38.09
N TYR A 262 5.35 5.00 -37.42
CA TYR A 262 6.02 5.75 -36.34
C TYR A 262 5.69 5.29 -34.91
N LYS A 263 4.95 4.18 -34.75
CA LYS A 263 4.49 3.60 -33.48
C LYS A 263 3.50 4.50 -32.73
N VAL A 264 2.48 3.86 -32.16
CA VAL A 264 1.48 4.53 -31.33
C VAL A 264 2.06 4.78 -29.93
N ASN A 265 1.81 5.96 -29.37
CA ASN A 265 2.19 6.27 -27.98
C ASN A 265 1.24 5.54 -27.02
N MET A 266 1.79 4.72 -26.13
CA MET A 266 1.04 3.87 -25.21
C MET A 266 1.32 4.18 -23.74
N ASP A 267 2.04 5.26 -23.44
CA ASP A 267 2.55 5.49 -22.09
C ASP A 267 1.42 5.73 -21.08
N ASN A 268 0.33 6.39 -21.51
CA ASN A 268 -0.88 6.54 -20.69
C ASN A 268 -1.54 5.19 -20.41
N THR A 269 -1.62 4.30 -21.41
CA THR A 269 -2.21 2.97 -21.28
C THR A 269 -1.36 2.07 -20.38
N LEU A 270 -0.03 2.11 -20.54
CA LEU A 270 0.91 1.36 -19.69
C LEU A 270 0.80 1.80 -18.22
N THR A 271 0.79 3.12 -17.99
CA THR A 271 0.61 3.70 -16.65
C THR A 271 -0.75 3.32 -16.06
N ALA A 272 -1.82 3.40 -16.86
CA ALA A 272 -3.16 3.02 -16.42
C ALA A 272 -3.28 1.53 -16.08
N ILE A 273 -2.67 0.64 -16.86
CA ILE A 273 -2.62 -0.80 -16.52
C ILE A 273 -1.93 -0.98 -15.16
N LYS A 274 -0.76 -0.36 -14.97
CA LYS A 274 0.01 -0.48 -13.72
C LYS A 274 -0.79 0.00 -12.50
N LEU A 275 -1.38 1.20 -12.59
CA LEU A 275 -2.23 1.78 -11.54
C LEU A 275 -3.46 0.91 -11.24
N LYS A 276 -4.17 0.44 -12.27
CA LYS A 276 -5.33 -0.45 -12.08
C LYS A 276 -4.93 -1.75 -11.42
N THR A 277 -3.77 -2.30 -11.73
CA THR A 277 -3.26 -3.51 -11.08
C THR A 277 -2.93 -3.28 -9.62
N TYR A 278 -2.27 -2.17 -9.27
CA TYR A 278 -2.06 -1.81 -7.86
C TYR A 278 -3.38 -1.63 -7.10
N GLU A 279 -4.40 -1.00 -7.70
CA GLU A 279 -5.73 -0.93 -7.11
C GLU A 279 -6.38 -2.31 -6.94
N GLN A 280 -6.23 -3.20 -7.94
CA GLN A 280 -6.71 -4.59 -7.86
C GLN A 280 -6.06 -5.36 -6.72
N TYR A 281 -4.80 -5.06 -6.36
CA TYR A 281 -4.15 -5.65 -5.21
C TYR A 281 -4.54 -4.99 -3.88
N PHE A 282 -4.67 -3.67 -3.86
CA PHE A 282 -4.87 -2.92 -2.61
C PHE A 282 -6.30 -3.05 -2.06
N ILE A 283 -7.30 -2.75 -2.87
CA ILE A 283 -8.69 -2.61 -2.39
C ILE A 283 -9.29 -3.93 -1.82
N PRO A 284 -8.95 -5.15 -2.30
CA PRO A 284 -9.36 -6.38 -1.61
C PRO A 284 -8.70 -6.58 -0.25
N ASN A 285 -7.50 -6.03 -0.08
CA ASN A 285 -6.62 -6.24 1.08
C ASN A 285 -6.68 -5.08 2.09
N VAL A 286 -7.37 -3.97 1.77
CA VAL A 286 -7.51 -2.86 2.72
C VAL A 286 -8.31 -3.31 3.95
N THR A 287 -7.77 -3.06 5.14
CA THR A 287 -8.37 -3.40 6.44
C THR A 287 -9.35 -2.34 6.93
N SER A 288 -9.18 -1.12 6.45
CA SER A 288 -10.09 0.00 6.70
C SER A 288 -11.45 -0.22 6.03
N VAL A 289 -12.52 0.24 6.67
CA VAL A 289 -13.89 0.22 6.14
C VAL A 289 -14.25 1.62 5.62
N PRO A 290 -14.38 1.82 4.30
CA PRO A 290 -14.90 3.07 3.74
C PRO A 290 -16.40 3.16 3.96
N VAL A 291 -16.85 4.22 4.64
CA VAL A 291 -18.26 4.54 4.90
C VAL A 291 -18.63 5.86 4.22
N TYR A 292 -19.60 5.83 3.32
CA TYR A 292 -19.99 6.98 2.52
C TYR A 292 -21.03 7.80 3.27
N ILE A 293 -20.76 9.11 3.37
CA ILE A 293 -21.55 10.07 4.11
C ILE A 293 -22.35 10.93 3.13
N GLU A 294 -23.67 10.92 3.29
CA GLU A 294 -24.56 11.86 2.62
C GLU A 294 -24.63 13.18 3.40
N LYS A 295 -24.73 14.30 2.67
CA LYS A 295 -25.08 15.61 3.23
C LYS A 295 -26.49 15.98 2.77
N LEU A 296 -27.44 16.00 3.71
CA LEU A 296 -28.84 16.35 3.48
C LEU A 296 -29.26 17.45 4.45
N ASN A 297 -29.70 18.60 3.94
CA ASN A 297 -30.12 19.74 4.77
C ASN A 297 -29.09 20.10 5.87
N ASN A 298 -27.80 20.13 5.50
CA ASN A 298 -26.64 20.32 6.41
C ASN A 298 -26.44 19.24 7.48
N VAL A 299 -27.19 18.13 7.45
CA VAL A 299 -26.95 16.97 8.32
C VAL A 299 -26.11 15.94 7.59
N TYR A 300 -25.09 15.44 8.29
CA TYR A 300 -24.21 14.36 7.82
C TYR A 300 -24.77 13.00 8.24
N ILE A 301 -24.96 12.10 7.28
CA ILE A 301 -25.63 10.82 7.50
C ILE A 301 -24.80 9.69 6.86
N PRO A 302 -24.30 8.71 7.64
CA PRO A 302 -23.62 7.54 7.08
C PRO A 302 -24.65 6.64 6.38
N LYS A 303 -24.37 6.26 5.12
CA LYS A 303 -25.36 5.59 4.27
C LYS A 303 -24.89 4.26 3.70
N TYR A 304 -23.66 4.20 3.21
CA TYR A 304 -23.11 3.01 2.55
C TYR A 304 -21.79 2.61 3.19
N ALA A 305 -21.47 1.32 3.23
CA ALA A 305 -20.15 0.82 3.61
C ALA A 305 -19.62 -0.14 2.54
N LEU A 306 -18.35 0.02 2.16
CA LEU A 306 -17.67 -0.88 1.22
C LEU A 306 -16.96 -2.01 1.99
N ILE A 307 -17.44 -3.24 1.82
CA ILE A 307 -16.92 -4.42 2.53
C ILE A 307 -16.07 -5.30 1.60
N ASN A 308 -14.99 -5.85 2.14
CA ASN A 308 -14.12 -6.87 1.53
C ASN A 308 -13.82 -7.97 2.57
N ASP A 309 -12.96 -8.95 2.23
CA ASP A 309 -12.65 -10.04 3.17
C ASP A 309 -11.71 -9.62 4.33
N SER A 310 -11.00 -8.50 4.16
CA SER A 310 -10.01 -7.97 5.10
C SER A 310 -10.60 -6.99 6.13
N ASN A 311 -11.71 -6.32 5.81
CA ASN A 311 -12.34 -5.29 6.65
C ASN A 311 -13.72 -5.66 7.22
N LYS A 312 -14.23 -6.87 6.94
CA LYS A 312 -15.54 -7.33 7.42
C LYS A 312 -15.64 -7.43 8.95
N ASP A 313 -14.56 -7.79 9.62
CA ASP A 313 -14.54 -8.01 11.08
C ASP A 313 -14.75 -6.70 11.87
N PRO A 314 -14.00 -5.61 11.59
CA PRO A 314 -14.28 -4.28 12.14
C PRO A 314 -15.72 -3.82 11.96
N LEU A 315 -16.36 -4.21 10.84
CA LEU A 315 -17.74 -3.86 10.55
C LEU A 315 -18.73 -4.69 11.37
N TYR A 316 -18.54 -6.02 11.44
CA TYR A 316 -19.38 -6.94 12.22
C TYR A 316 -19.24 -6.76 13.73
N TYR A 317 -18.14 -6.17 14.21
CA TYR A 317 -18.05 -5.73 15.60
C TYR A 317 -19.24 -4.84 16.00
N TRP A 318 -19.78 -4.04 15.08
CA TRP A 318 -20.93 -3.16 15.31
C TRP A 318 -22.29 -3.82 15.05
N SER A 319 -22.35 -5.14 14.89
CA SER A 319 -23.61 -5.88 14.79
C SER A 319 -24.17 -6.18 16.18
N ASP A 320 -25.46 -5.88 16.37
CA ASP A 320 -26.15 -6.25 17.62
C ASP A 320 -26.55 -7.74 17.66
N GLU A 321 -27.28 -8.14 18.71
CA GLU A 321 -27.68 -9.53 18.92
C GLU A 321 -28.63 -10.10 17.84
N ILE A 322 -29.23 -9.25 17.00
CA ILE A 322 -30.05 -9.66 15.85
C ILE A 322 -29.33 -9.44 14.51
N PHE A 323 -28.02 -9.21 14.54
CA PHE A 323 -27.15 -8.97 13.39
C PHE A 323 -27.45 -7.68 12.61
N GLU A 324 -28.14 -6.72 13.23
CA GLU A 324 -28.36 -5.39 12.65
C GLU A 324 -27.15 -4.50 12.90
N LEU A 325 -26.72 -3.78 11.85
CA LEU A 325 -25.53 -2.93 11.93
C LEU A 325 -25.84 -1.61 12.67
N ARG A 326 -25.11 -1.35 13.75
CA ARG A 326 -25.24 -0.15 14.61
C ARG A 326 -24.12 0.87 14.43
N LEU A 327 -23.30 0.71 13.38
CA LEU A 327 -22.18 1.60 13.07
C LEU A 327 -22.57 3.09 12.97
N GLY A 328 -23.82 3.40 12.61
CA GLY A 328 -24.31 4.78 12.52
C GLY A 328 -24.22 5.58 13.83
N TYR A 329 -24.10 4.94 15.00
CA TYR A 329 -23.81 5.66 16.25
C TYR A 329 -22.38 6.19 16.32
N VAL A 330 -21.43 5.48 15.71
CA VAL A 330 -20.02 5.87 15.69
C VAL A 330 -19.82 7.09 14.80
N LEU A 331 -20.48 7.08 13.65
CA LEU A 331 -20.45 8.11 12.62
C LEU A 331 -21.66 9.05 12.73
N GLY A 332 -21.92 9.52 13.95
CA GLY A 332 -22.96 10.50 14.22
C GLY A 332 -22.62 11.88 13.65
N HIS A 333 -23.65 12.66 13.33
CA HIS A 333 -23.53 14.01 12.76
C HIS A 333 -22.52 14.91 13.51
N GLN A 334 -22.57 14.96 14.84
CA GLN A 334 -21.70 15.80 15.66
C GLN A 334 -20.21 15.43 15.51
N ARG A 335 -19.87 14.13 15.49
CA ARG A 335 -18.48 13.68 15.29
C ARG A 335 -17.99 14.01 13.89
N ILE A 336 -18.84 13.83 12.87
CA ILE A 336 -18.51 14.17 11.48
C ILE A 336 -18.30 15.68 11.33
N GLU A 337 -19.22 16.49 11.85
CA GLU A 337 -19.14 17.96 11.80
C GLU A 337 -17.87 18.47 12.50
N ARG A 338 -17.55 17.90 13.67
CA ARG A 338 -16.31 18.24 14.39
C ARG A 338 -15.07 17.90 13.57
N MET A 339 -14.97 16.71 12.98
CA MET A 339 -13.83 16.35 12.13
C MET A 339 -13.72 17.26 10.92
N LEU A 340 -14.84 17.58 10.26
CA LEU A 340 -14.87 18.47 9.10
C LEU A 340 -14.53 19.94 9.43
N SER A 341 -14.63 20.33 10.71
CA SER A 341 -14.18 21.66 11.18
C SER A 341 -12.65 21.77 11.30
N LEU A 342 -11.92 20.64 11.30
CA LEU A 342 -10.46 20.62 11.30
C LEU A 342 -9.92 20.92 9.89
N PRO A 343 -8.67 21.41 9.77
CA PRO A 343 -8.01 21.59 8.48
C PRO A 343 -8.03 20.30 7.66
N GLU A 344 -8.17 20.41 6.33
CA GLU A 344 -8.39 19.29 5.39
C GLU A 344 -7.43 18.11 5.58
N ASN A 345 -6.15 18.37 5.86
CA ASN A 345 -5.12 17.33 6.07
C ASN A 345 -5.06 16.77 7.51
N SER A 346 -6.01 17.11 8.37
CA SER A 346 -6.05 16.74 9.79
C SER A 346 -7.44 16.31 10.26
N GLN A 347 -8.34 15.97 9.32
CA GLN A 347 -9.71 15.53 9.61
C GLN A 347 -9.76 14.08 10.09
N GLU A 348 -9.20 13.83 11.27
CA GLU A 348 -9.12 12.51 11.87
C GLU A 348 -9.32 12.53 13.38
N THR A 349 -9.69 11.37 13.95
CA THR A 349 -9.80 11.16 15.39
C THR A 349 -9.60 9.67 15.73
N VAL A 350 -9.44 9.38 17.01
CA VAL A 350 -9.41 8.01 17.56
C VAL A 350 -10.68 7.78 18.35
N VAL A 351 -11.37 6.66 18.08
CA VAL A 351 -12.56 6.23 18.83
C VAL A 351 -12.24 4.96 19.60
N TYR A 352 -12.41 5.03 20.90
CA TYR A 352 -12.29 3.91 21.81
C TYR A 352 -13.66 3.28 22.02
N SER A 353 -13.74 1.95 22.05
CA SER A 353 -15.01 1.26 22.20
C SER A 353 -14.89 -0.08 22.91
N PHE A 354 -15.99 -0.49 23.52
CA PHE A 354 -16.18 -1.85 24.03
C PHE A 354 -17.68 -2.16 24.08
N THR A 355 -18.00 -3.43 24.29
CA THR A 355 -19.37 -3.88 24.52
C THR A 355 -19.56 -4.40 25.94
N HIS A 356 -20.78 -4.27 26.44
CA HIS A 356 -21.24 -4.92 27.65
C HIS A 356 -22.47 -5.76 27.34
N VAL A 357 -22.41 -7.05 27.63
CA VAL A 357 -23.56 -7.96 27.46
C VAL A 357 -24.32 -8.02 28.77
N LYS A 358 -25.63 -7.79 28.71
CA LYS A 358 -26.55 -7.93 29.85
C LYS A 358 -27.91 -8.39 29.34
N ASP A 359 -28.48 -9.42 29.97
CA ASP A 359 -29.77 -10.01 29.59
C ASP A 359 -29.83 -10.38 28.09
N ASP A 360 -28.78 -11.05 27.60
CA ASP A 360 -28.55 -11.45 26.20
C ASP A 360 -28.56 -10.29 25.17
N LYS A 361 -28.49 -9.05 25.65
CA LYS A 361 -28.44 -7.85 24.82
C LYS A 361 -27.06 -7.24 24.81
N ILE A 362 -26.63 -6.79 23.63
CA ILE A 362 -25.36 -6.11 23.45
C ILE A 362 -25.58 -4.60 23.68
N TYR A 363 -24.77 -4.01 24.57
CA TYR A 363 -24.72 -2.57 24.80
C TYR A 363 -23.36 -2.05 24.33
N PHE A 364 -23.37 -1.20 23.32
CA PHE A 364 -22.18 -0.55 22.77
C PHE A 364 -21.82 0.70 23.57
N TYR A 365 -20.53 0.87 23.81
CA TYR A 365 -19.96 2.09 24.35
C TYR A 365 -18.89 2.58 23.39
N SER A 366 -18.92 3.87 23.04
CA SER A 366 -17.86 4.47 22.23
C SER A 366 -17.62 5.92 22.63
N ALA A 367 -16.36 6.32 22.66
CA ALA A 367 -15.96 7.70 22.92
C ALA A 367 -14.84 8.10 21.95
N SER A 368 -14.97 9.25 21.30
CA SER A 368 -13.84 9.85 20.58
C SER A 368 -12.82 10.40 21.56
N GLN A 369 -11.59 10.56 21.10
CA GLN A 369 -10.51 11.16 21.87
C GLN A 369 -10.91 12.50 22.47
N GLU A 370 -11.60 13.34 21.69
CA GLU A 370 -12.01 14.66 22.13
C GLU A 370 -13.13 14.61 23.17
N GLU A 371 -14.09 13.69 23.02
CA GLU A 371 -15.13 13.45 24.04
C GLU A 371 -14.53 13.00 25.38
N LEU A 372 -13.43 12.24 25.34
CA LEU A 372 -12.69 11.85 26.53
C LEU A 372 -11.87 13.02 27.12
N PHE A 373 -11.27 13.86 26.29
CA PHE A 373 -10.54 15.06 26.75
C PHE A 373 -11.45 16.11 27.40
N GLU A 374 -12.70 16.20 26.95
CA GLU A 374 -13.72 17.04 27.59
C GLU A 374 -14.17 16.49 28.95
N ARG A 375 -13.89 15.21 29.25
CA ARG A 375 -14.19 14.55 30.53
C ARG A 375 -12.99 13.78 31.10
N PRO A 376 -11.94 14.48 31.57
CA PRO A 376 -10.72 13.84 32.07
C PRO A 376 -10.96 12.89 33.26
N ASP A 377 -12.00 13.17 34.05
CA ASP A 377 -12.49 12.35 35.16
C ASP A 377 -12.98 10.97 34.69
N LEU A 378 -13.71 10.92 33.57
CA LEU A 378 -14.22 9.67 33.00
C LEU A 378 -13.23 9.00 32.03
N MET A 379 -12.27 9.74 31.45
CA MET A 379 -11.30 9.20 30.50
C MET A 379 -10.56 7.97 31.05
N LYS A 380 -9.97 8.09 32.25
CA LYS A 380 -9.23 6.98 32.87
C LYS A 380 -10.14 5.78 33.13
N VAL A 381 -11.37 6.03 33.55
CA VAL A 381 -12.36 4.98 33.84
C VAL A 381 -12.78 4.28 32.56
N PHE A 382 -13.07 5.03 31.48
CA PHE A 382 -13.46 4.49 30.19
C PHE A 382 -12.36 3.62 29.58
N LEU A 383 -11.14 4.17 29.47
CA LEU A 383 -9.99 3.47 28.91
C LEU A 383 -9.60 2.25 29.74
N GLY A 384 -9.55 2.40 31.07
CA GLY A 384 -9.18 1.31 31.97
C GLY A 384 -10.22 0.20 32.03
N TYR A 385 -11.50 0.54 32.16
CA TYR A 385 -12.57 -0.47 32.18
C TYR A 385 -12.75 -1.13 30.82
N GLY A 386 -12.71 -0.32 29.75
CA GLY A 386 -12.81 -0.79 28.37
C GLY A 386 -11.67 -1.73 28.00
N GLY A 387 -10.42 -1.37 28.28
CA GLY A 387 -9.25 -2.21 27.99
C GLY A 387 -9.31 -3.62 28.59
N ARG A 388 -10.06 -3.82 29.68
CA ARG A 388 -10.28 -5.13 30.33
C ARG A 388 -11.41 -5.95 29.70
N LYS A 389 -12.07 -5.45 28.65
CA LYS A 389 -13.12 -6.17 27.92
C LYS A 389 -12.53 -6.88 26.72
N ALA A 390 -12.95 -8.12 26.49
CA ALA A 390 -12.59 -8.86 25.27
C ALA A 390 -13.04 -8.15 23.97
N SER A 391 -14.10 -7.35 24.07
CA SER A 391 -14.63 -6.52 22.98
C SER A 391 -13.95 -5.16 22.85
N TRP A 392 -12.89 -4.88 23.61
CA TRP A 392 -12.14 -3.63 23.48
C TRP A 392 -11.64 -3.43 22.05
N ARG A 393 -11.95 -2.28 21.46
CA ARG A 393 -11.45 -1.88 20.15
C ARG A 393 -11.07 -0.40 20.14
N VAL A 394 -9.95 -0.09 19.50
CA VAL A 394 -9.49 1.25 19.19
C VAL A 394 -9.56 1.43 17.69
N PHE A 395 -10.34 2.41 17.24
CA PHE A 395 -10.52 2.72 15.83
C PHE A 395 -9.90 4.07 15.49
N LYS A 396 -9.16 4.14 14.39
CA LYS A 396 -8.85 5.41 13.74
C LYS A 396 -9.98 5.75 12.77
N LEU A 397 -10.48 6.98 12.87
CA LEU A 397 -11.44 7.57 11.94
C LEU A 397 -10.76 8.68 11.16
N GLN A 398 -10.92 8.67 9.85
CA GLN A 398 -10.44 9.73 8.95
C GLN A 398 -11.54 10.10 7.98
N ILE A 399 -11.62 11.36 7.58
CA ILE A 399 -12.61 11.84 6.59
C ILE A 399 -11.88 12.44 5.40
N THR A 400 -12.41 12.17 4.21
CA THR A 400 -12.02 12.84 2.96
C THR A 400 -13.27 13.23 2.17
N ASP A 401 -13.14 14.27 1.37
CA ASP A 401 -14.15 14.69 0.41
C ASP A 401 -14.22 13.70 -0.76
N VAL A 402 -15.38 13.64 -1.41
CA VAL A 402 -15.58 12.79 -2.60
C VAL A 402 -16.46 13.50 -3.62
N ASP A 403 -16.03 13.44 -4.88
CA ASP A 403 -16.82 13.91 -6.03
C ASP A 403 -17.58 12.72 -6.64
N ILE A 404 -18.88 12.90 -6.86
CA ILE A 404 -19.75 11.92 -7.49
C ILE A 404 -19.26 11.49 -8.89
N ASN A 405 -18.58 12.37 -9.62
CA ASN A 405 -18.03 12.05 -10.94
C ASN A 405 -16.98 10.93 -10.88
N GLN A 406 -16.39 10.72 -9.70
CA GLN A 406 -15.42 9.64 -9.44
C GLN A 406 -16.08 8.25 -9.40
N ALA A 407 -17.41 8.15 -9.39
CA ALA A 407 -18.13 6.89 -9.55
C ALA A 407 -17.90 6.24 -10.93
N HIS A 408 -17.57 7.04 -11.94
CA HIS A 408 -17.29 6.59 -13.28
C HIS A 408 -15.79 6.51 -13.54
N MET A 409 -15.31 5.34 -13.96
CA MET A 409 -13.91 5.09 -14.26
C MET A 409 -13.78 4.44 -15.65
N PRO A 410 -13.58 5.23 -16.71
CA PRO A 410 -13.41 4.70 -18.06
C PRO A 410 -12.03 4.05 -18.25
N LEU A 411 -11.85 3.34 -19.36
CA LEU A 411 -10.55 2.87 -19.82
C LEU A 411 -9.64 4.03 -20.22
N SER A 412 -8.32 3.76 -20.27
CA SER A 412 -7.34 4.68 -20.86
C SER A 412 -7.47 4.80 -22.39
N LEU A 413 -8.19 3.87 -23.01
CA LEU A 413 -8.41 3.80 -24.45
C LEU A 413 -9.55 4.71 -24.91
N PRO A 414 -9.40 5.41 -26.06
CA PRO A 414 -10.45 6.21 -26.65
C PRO A 414 -11.58 5.33 -27.22
N ASP A 415 -12.78 5.90 -27.31
CA ASP A 415 -13.97 5.19 -27.80
C ASP A 415 -13.84 4.75 -29.27
N SER A 416 -12.97 5.40 -30.03
CA SER A 416 -12.67 5.10 -31.43
C SER A 416 -11.93 3.78 -31.66
N VAL A 417 -11.31 3.19 -30.62
CA VAL A 417 -10.57 1.92 -30.75
C VAL A 417 -11.48 0.77 -31.14
N SER A 418 -12.64 0.63 -30.50
CA SER A 418 -13.64 -0.40 -30.86
C SER A 418 -15.00 -0.16 -30.20
N GLY A 419 -16.06 -0.76 -30.76
CA GLY A 419 -17.39 -0.76 -30.15
C GLY A 419 -17.48 -1.49 -28.80
N ALA A 420 -16.52 -2.37 -28.46
CA ALA A 420 -16.43 -2.97 -27.13
C ALA A 420 -15.87 -1.96 -26.11
N VAL A 421 -14.80 -1.24 -26.46
CA VAL A 421 -14.22 -0.17 -25.64
C VAL A 421 -15.24 0.94 -25.38
N LYS A 422 -15.98 1.37 -26.41
CA LYS A 422 -17.05 2.37 -26.26
C LYS A 422 -18.13 1.95 -25.25
N ARG A 423 -18.50 0.66 -25.21
CA ARG A 423 -19.47 0.14 -24.23
C ARG A 423 -18.91 0.11 -22.81
N GLN A 424 -17.63 -0.22 -22.64
CA GLN A 424 -16.97 -0.26 -21.33
C GLN A 424 -16.73 1.16 -20.77
N ASN A 425 -16.58 2.15 -21.64
CA ASN A 425 -16.44 3.57 -21.28
C ASN A 425 -17.79 4.27 -20.99
N HIS A 426 -18.91 3.54 -21.01
CA HIS A 426 -20.22 4.13 -20.78
C HIS A 426 -20.39 4.54 -19.30
N PRO A 427 -20.90 5.76 -19.00
CA PRO A 427 -21.12 6.18 -17.64
C PRO A 427 -22.14 5.31 -16.89
N PRO A 428 -22.10 5.29 -15.55
CA PRO A 428 -23.08 4.60 -14.73
C PRO A 428 -24.52 5.03 -15.03
N ALA A 429 -25.47 4.11 -14.85
CA ALA A 429 -26.88 4.38 -15.13
C ALA A 429 -27.42 5.57 -14.30
N PRO A 430 -28.31 6.43 -14.84
CA PRO A 430 -28.87 7.58 -14.11
C PRO A 430 -29.54 7.21 -12.78
N ARG A 431 -30.16 6.03 -12.69
CA ARG A 431 -30.75 5.50 -11.46
C ARG A 431 -29.71 5.28 -10.35
N LEU A 432 -28.52 4.79 -10.70
CA LEU A 432 -27.39 4.66 -9.78
C LEU A 432 -26.91 6.04 -9.35
N MET A 433 -26.69 6.95 -10.31
CA MET A 433 -26.21 8.31 -9.99
C MET A 433 -27.18 9.06 -9.08
N SER A 434 -28.49 8.93 -9.30
CA SER A 434 -29.52 9.51 -8.41
C SER A 434 -29.45 8.97 -6.98
N ARG A 435 -29.02 7.70 -6.80
CA ARG A 435 -28.89 7.07 -5.48
C ARG A 435 -27.70 7.62 -4.68
N ILE A 436 -26.58 7.92 -5.35
CA ILE A 436 -25.37 8.43 -4.70
C ILE A 436 -25.25 9.96 -4.75
N LYS A 437 -26.27 10.67 -5.25
CA LYS A 437 -26.23 12.12 -5.54
C LYS A 437 -25.87 13.02 -4.37
N ASN A 438 -26.15 12.57 -3.15
CA ASN A 438 -25.93 13.35 -1.92
C ASN A 438 -24.65 12.93 -1.18
N VAL A 439 -23.92 11.92 -1.67
CA VAL A 439 -22.65 11.51 -1.09
C VAL A 439 -21.64 12.64 -1.28
N ARG A 440 -21.00 13.06 -0.19
CA ARG A 440 -20.04 14.18 -0.18
C ARG A 440 -18.73 13.84 0.51
N HIS A 441 -18.73 12.88 1.43
CA HIS A 441 -17.53 12.45 2.13
C HIS A 441 -17.43 10.93 2.22
N ILE A 442 -16.21 10.44 2.42
CA ILE A 442 -15.92 9.07 2.83
C ILE A 442 -15.27 9.13 4.22
N ALA A 443 -15.90 8.50 5.20
CA ALA A 443 -15.30 8.23 6.49
C ALA A 443 -14.62 6.86 6.48
N LEU A 444 -13.33 6.83 6.76
CA LEU A 444 -12.52 5.63 6.81
C LEU A 444 -12.40 5.15 8.26
N LEU A 445 -12.95 3.97 8.56
CA LEU A 445 -12.86 3.34 9.88
C LEU A 445 -11.81 2.23 9.86
N THR A 446 -10.71 2.41 10.58
CA THR A 446 -9.65 1.41 10.68
C THR A 446 -9.52 0.89 12.10
N ASP A 447 -9.62 -0.42 12.29
CA ASP A 447 -9.28 -1.06 13.56
C ASP A 447 -7.76 -1.06 13.74
N ILE A 448 -7.29 -0.32 14.74
CA ILE A 448 -5.87 -0.21 15.11
C ILE A 448 -5.57 -0.93 16.43
N THR A 449 -6.49 -1.76 16.92
CA THR A 449 -6.34 -2.50 18.18
C THR A 449 -5.21 -3.51 18.08
N ASP A 450 -4.29 -3.46 19.04
CA ASP A 450 -3.23 -4.45 19.20
C ASP A 450 -3.07 -4.88 20.67
N ASP A 451 -2.53 -6.07 20.89
CA ASP A 451 -2.40 -6.66 22.22
C ASP A 451 -1.41 -5.87 23.11
N VAL A 452 -0.31 -5.37 22.54
CA VAL A 452 0.71 -4.62 23.29
C VAL A 452 0.15 -3.28 23.77
N GLY A 453 -0.60 -2.59 22.91
CA GLY A 453 -1.32 -1.37 23.24
C GLY A 453 -2.43 -1.61 24.28
N THR A 454 -3.21 -2.68 24.11
CA THR A 454 -4.32 -3.03 25.03
C THR A 454 -3.84 -3.23 26.47
N GLN A 455 -2.69 -3.90 26.66
CA GLN A 455 -2.10 -4.12 27.98
C GLN A 455 -1.81 -2.82 28.75
N ILE A 456 -1.58 -1.70 28.06
CA ILE A 456 -1.33 -0.41 28.72
C ILE A 456 -2.64 0.14 29.30
N TYR A 457 -3.74 0.04 28.55
CA TYR A 457 -5.06 0.44 29.02
C TYR A 457 -5.55 -0.43 30.19
N GLU A 458 -5.32 -1.74 30.13
CA GLU A 458 -5.66 -2.69 31.21
C GLU A 458 -4.99 -2.37 32.56
N ARG A 459 -3.83 -1.70 32.54
CA ARG A 459 -3.09 -1.32 33.75
C ARG A 459 -3.59 -0.02 34.38
N ILE A 460 -4.47 0.73 33.71
CA ILE A 460 -5.03 1.96 34.26
C ILE A 460 -5.87 1.62 35.51
N PRO A 461 -5.56 2.21 36.69
CA PRO A 461 -6.31 1.96 37.90
C PRO A 461 -7.72 2.54 37.79
N ILE A 462 -8.73 1.77 38.21
CA ILE A 462 -10.14 2.16 38.15
C ILE A 462 -10.80 1.99 39.51
N ARG A 463 -11.72 2.91 39.86
CA ARG A 463 -12.58 2.77 41.04
C ARG A 463 -13.95 2.26 40.61
N ARG A 464 -14.39 1.13 41.17
CA ARG A 464 -15.63 0.44 40.75
C ARG A 464 -16.88 1.34 40.79
N GLY A 465 -16.96 2.27 41.74
CA GLY A 465 -18.07 3.22 41.87
C GLY A 465 -18.23 4.19 40.69
N GLU A 466 -17.17 4.40 39.90
CA GLU A 466 -17.17 5.34 38.77
C GLU A 466 -17.67 4.70 37.47
N ILE A 467 -17.75 3.37 37.39
CA ILE A 467 -18.16 2.64 36.18
C ILE A 467 -19.59 2.99 35.74
N SER A 468 -20.48 3.26 36.70
CA SER A 468 -21.88 3.63 36.42
C SER A 468 -22.01 4.96 35.68
N GLN A 469 -20.99 5.83 35.77
CA GLN A 469 -20.94 7.14 35.11
C GLN A 469 -20.62 7.03 33.61
N LEU A 470 -20.09 5.89 33.15
CA LEU A 470 -19.80 5.63 31.73
C LEU A 470 -21.05 5.55 30.85
N LYS A 471 -22.26 5.53 31.42
CA LYS A 471 -23.54 5.54 30.69
C LYS A 471 -23.64 6.67 29.66
N VAL A 472 -22.95 7.79 29.88
CA VAL A 472 -22.91 8.93 28.93
C VAL A 472 -22.32 8.54 27.57
N PHE A 473 -21.45 7.53 27.51
CA PHE A 473 -20.83 7.02 26.28
C PHE A 473 -21.58 5.81 25.70
N GLY A 474 -22.67 5.38 26.33
CA GLY A 474 -23.47 4.23 25.90
C GLY A 474 -24.42 4.57 24.75
N HIS A 475 -24.51 3.69 23.77
CA HIS A 475 -25.38 3.88 22.60
C HIS A 475 -26.85 3.65 22.98
N PRO A 476 -27.76 4.62 22.71
CA PRO A 476 -29.13 4.58 23.20
C PRO A 476 -30.01 3.62 22.40
N ARG A 477 -30.47 2.52 23.01
CA ARG A 477 -31.31 1.51 22.33
C ARG A 477 -32.71 2.01 21.92
N ASN A 478 -33.21 3.08 22.54
CA ASN A 478 -34.51 3.69 22.23
C ASN A 478 -34.46 4.65 21.03
N LYS A 479 -33.27 5.04 20.57
CA LYS A 479 -33.09 5.96 19.45
C LYS A 479 -32.10 5.35 18.47
N LEU A 480 -32.62 4.63 17.48
CA LEU A 480 -31.80 3.94 16.47
C LEU A 480 -30.98 4.94 15.63
N PRO A 481 -29.76 4.57 15.21
CA PRO A 481 -28.94 5.43 14.36
C PRO A 481 -29.38 5.31 12.89
N PRO A 482 -28.86 6.16 11.99
CA PRO A 482 -29.00 5.96 10.56
C PRO A 482 -28.51 4.57 10.12
N THR A 483 -29.26 3.91 9.24
CA THR A 483 -28.91 2.61 8.69
C THR A 483 -27.80 2.73 7.65
N VAL A 484 -26.74 1.93 7.82
CA VAL A 484 -25.63 1.82 6.86
C VAL A 484 -25.77 0.53 6.06
N GLN A 485 -25.93 0.65 4.74
CA GLN A 485 -26.04 -0.51 3.84
C GLN A 485 -24.68 -0.99 3.39
N MET A 486 -24.44 -2.30 3.47
CA MET A 486 -23.17 -2.91 3.08
C MET A 486 -23.17 -3.31 1.60
N PHE A 487 -22.13 -2.90 0.88
CA PHE A 487 -21.89 -3.30 -0.51
C PHE A 487 -20.52 -3.94 -0.64
N ARG A 488 -20.46 -5.07 -1.36
CA ARG A 488 -19.22 -5.79 -1.60
C ARG A 488 -18.83 -5.68 -3.06
N PHE A 489 -17.64 -5.16 -3.34
CA PHE A 489 -17.06 -5.24 -4.68
C PHE A 489 -16.32 -6.57 -4.86
N LYS A 490 -16.70 -7.35 -5.87
CA LYS A 490 -16.05 -8.61 -6.21
C LYS A 490 -15.06 -8.40 -7.36
N TYR A 491 -13.77 -8.56 -7.10
CA TYR A 491 -12.72 -8.53 -8.13
C TYR A 491 -12.76 -9.79 -9.01
N HIS A 492 -13.01 -10.95 -8.41
CA HIS A 492 -13.10 -12.22 -9.14
C HIS A 492 -14.36 -12.98 -8.72
N ASN A 493 -15.16 -13.44 -9.69
CA ASN A 493 -16.20 -14.41 -9.41
C ASN A 493 -15.52 -15.78 -9.26
N GLN A 494 -15.02 -16.08 -8.06
CA GLN A 494 -14.36 -17.36 -7.75
C GLN A 494 -15.30 -18.58 -7.94
N ARG A 495 -16.60 -18.34 -8.10
CA ARG A 495 -17.58 -19.38 -8.32
C ARG A 495 -17.79 -19.55 -9.82
N LYS A 496 -17.45 -20.74 -10.31
CA LYS A 496 -17.81 -21.17 -11.67
C LYS A 496 -19.33 -21.28 -11.86
N GLU A 497 -20.12 -21.30 -10.78
CA GLU A 497 -21.57 -21.57 -10.77
C GLU A 497 -22.32 -20.78 -9.71
N THR A 498 -23.57 -20.40 -10.02
CA THR A 498 -24.51 -19.78 -9.08
C THR A 498 -24.95 -20.78 -7.99
N ARG A 499 -25.00 -20.32 -6.73
CA ARG A 499 -25.53 -21.09 -5.60
C ARG A 499 -26.95 -20.67 -5.28
N TYR A 500 -27.78 -21.64 -4.96
CA TYR A 500 -29.19 -21.47 -4.60
C TYR A 500 -29.39 -21.81 -3.14
N GLN A 501 -30.18 -21.01 -2.44
CA GLN A 501 -30.60 -21.34 -1.07
C GLN A 501 -31.47 -22.58 -1.12
N LEU A 502 -31.03 -23.64 -0.45
CA LEU A 502 -31.77 -24.87 -0.28
C LEU A 502 -31.46 -25.38 1.11
N ARG A 503 -32.45 -25.29 2.01
CA ARG A 503 -32.35 -25.88 3.34
C ARG A 503 -32.97 -27.26 3.34
N THR A 504 -32.13 -28.28 3.44
CA THR A 504 -32.56 -29.68 3.56
C THR A 504 -31.69 -30.40 4.59
N LYS A 505 -32.21 -31.47 5.19
CA LYS A 505 -31.46 -32.29 6.15
C LYS A 505 -30.30 -32.99 5.44
N VAL A 506 -29.12 -32.95 6.06
CA VAL A 506 -27.89 -33.59 5.60
C VAL A 506 -27.34 -34.46 6.72
N LEU A 507 -26.86 -35.66 6.37
CA LEU A 507 -26.06 -36.51 7.25
C LEU A 507 -24.62 -36.49 6.73
N LEU A 508 -23.70 -36.03 7.56
CA LEU A 508 -22.26 -36.02 7.27
C LEU A 508 -21.60 -37.21 7.95
N ASN A 509 -20.96 -38.06 7.15
CA ASN A 509 -20.16 -39.18 7.61
C ASN A 509 -18.68 -38.83 7.48
N PHE A 510 -17.95 -38.90 8.60
CA PHE A 510 -16.51 -38.67 8.69
C PHE A 510 -15.88 -39.70 9.62
N GLY A 511 -15.07 -40.61 9.08
CA GLY A 511 -14.65 -41.81 9.82
C GLY A 511 -15.86 -42.63 10.26
N ASP A 512 -15.93 -42.96 11.55
CA ASP A 512 -17.06 -43.66 12.19
C ASP A 512 -18.13 -42.70 12.76
N MET A 513 -17.95 -41.39 12.60
CA MET A 513 -18.88 -40.37 13.11
C MET A 513 -19.92 -40.00 12.05
N VAL A 514 -21.18 -39.93 12.50
CA VAL A 514 -22.30 -39.39 11.72
C VAL A 514 -22.80 -38.14 12.41
N ILE A 515 -22.68 -37.00 11.74
CA ILE A 515 -23.10 -35.69 12.25
C ILE A 515 -24.31 -35.22 11.46
N GLU A 516 -25.39 -34.88 12.15
CA GLU A 516 -26.56 -34.29 11.51
C GLU A 516 -26.36 -32.81 11.25
N GLY A 517 -26.93 -32.31 10.16
CA GLY A 517 -26.93 -30.89 9.84
C GLY A 517 -27.99 -30.52 8.82
N SER A 518 -27.90 -29.28 8.35
CA SER A 518 -28.72 -28.77 7.24
C SER A 518 -27.86 -28.09 6.20
N SER A 519 -28.24 -28.21 4.92
CA SER A 519 -27.64 -27.40 3.88
C SER A 519 -28.12 -25.95 4.03
N GLU A 520 -27.24 -24.98 3.78
CA GLU A 520 -27.63 -23.59 3.62
C GLU A 520 -27.79 -23.22 2.15
N ASP A 521 -26.82 -23.68 1.34
CA ASP A 521 -26.77 -23.42 -0.08
C ASP A 521 -26.24 -24.61 -0.87
N VAL A 522 -26.70 -24.73 -2.11
CA VAL A 522 -26.27 -25.77 -3.05
C VAL A 522 -25.95 -25.18 -4.42
N SER A 523 -24.95 -25.74 -5.06
CA SER A 523 -24.66 -25.63 -6.48
C SER A 523 -24.40 -27.04 -7.01
N THR A 524 -24.19 -27.18 -8.30
CA THR A 524 -23.98 -28.49 -8.93
C THR A 524 -22.67 -29.12 -8.43
N ARG A 525 -21.62 -28.32 -8.18
CA ARG A 525 -20.29 -28.82 -7.75
C ARG A 525 -19.91 -28.53 -6.30
N GLY A 526 -20.79 -27.97 -5.48
CA GLY A 526 -20.44 -27.66 -4.10
C GLY A 526 -21.60 -27.10 -3.29
N MET A 527 -21.41 -27.04 -1.99
CA MET A 527 -22.47 -26.63 -1.06
C MET A 527 -21.87 -26.04 0.22
N ARG A 528 -22.72 -25.37 0.99
CA ARG A 528 -22.45 -24.98 2.36
C ARG A 528 -23.42 -25.71 3.27
N ILE A 529 -22.92 -26.32 4.32
CA ILE A 529 -23.73 -27.00 5.33
C ILE A 529 -23.43 -26.43 6.71
N GLU A 530 -24.43 -26.45 7.56
CA GLU A 530 -24.37 -26.13 8.98
C GLU A 530 -24.68 -27.43 9.74
N LEU A 531 -23.73 -27.87 10.56
CA LEU A 531 -23.83 -29.07 11.39
C LEU A 531 -24.40 -28.71 12.76
N ASN A 532 -25.10 -29.65 13.37
CA ASN A 532 -25.65 -29.49 14.71
C ASN A 532 -24.56 -29.60 15.79
N ASP A 533 -23.46 -30.30 15.48
CA ASP A 533 -22.33 -30.54 16.37
C ASP A 533 -21.00 -30.11 15.75
N PHE A 534 -19.99 -30.00 16.60
CA PHE A 534 -18.63 -29.59 16.24
C PHE A 534 -17.96 -30.57 15.25
N PHE A 535 -17.37 -30.06 14.17
CA PHE A 535 -16.61 -30.87 13.22
C PHE A 535 -15.15 -31.03 13.65
N HIS A 536 -14.75 -32.28 13.88
CA HIS A 536 -13.40 -32.63 14.33
C HIS A 536 -12.35 -32.79 13.21
N GLY A 537 -12.73 -32.69 11.94
CA GLY A 537 -11.80 -32.77 10.80
C GLY A 537 -11.10 -31.46 10.46
N GLU A 538 -10.26 -31.52 9.43
CA GLU A 538 -9.44 -30.41 8.91
C GLU A 538 -9.80 -30.04 7.45
N GLU A 539 -9.29 -28.90 7.00
CA GLU A 539 -9.42 -28.54 5.58
C GLU A 539 -8.73 -29.58 4.69
N GLN A 540 -9.32 -29.84 3.52
CA GLN A 540 -8.95 -30.89 2.56
C GLN A 540 -9.37 -32.32 2.90
N ASP A 541 -9.95 -32.56 4.08
CA ASP A 541 -10.48 -33.88 4.41
C ASP A 541 -11.63 -34.30 3.49
N LEU A 542 -11.77 -35.61 3.32
CA LEU A 542 -12.85 -36.23 2.57
C LEU A 542 -13.97 -36.62 3.54
N VAL A 543 -15.18 -36.12 3.26
CA VAL A 543 -16.40 -36.43 4.00
C VAL A 543 -17.42 -37.04 3.04
N LYS A 544 -18.37 -37.80 3.56
CA LYS A 544 -19.48 -38.34 2.76
C LYS A 544 -20.80 -37.73 3.20
N LEU A 545 -21.60 -37.25 2.27
CA LEU A 545 -22.89 -36.63 2.55
C LEU A 545 -24.05 -37.51 2.09
N SER A 546 -25.10 -37.56 2.89
CA SER A 546 -26.38 -38.17 2.51
C SER A 546 -27.53 -37.19 2.67
N PHE A 547 -28.48 -37.20 1.72
CA PHE A 547 -29.63 -36.29 1.67
C PHE A 547 -30.95 -37.06 1.84
N PRO A 548 -31.31 -37.49 3.06
CA PRO A 548 -32.45 -38.40 3.28
C PRO A 548 -33.78 -37.83 2.76
N LEU A 549 -34.02 -36.53 2.94
CA LEU A 549 -35.25 -35.89 2.46
C LEU A 549 -35.31 -35.78 0.93
N LEU A 550 -34.19 -35.47 0.27
CA LEU A 550 -34.15 -35.36 -1.19
C LEU A 550 -34.20 -36.74 -1.85
N GLN A 551 -33.65 -37.78 -1.20
CA GLN A 551 -33.72 -39.15 -1.69
C GLN A 551 -35.17 -39.65 -1.81
N ASN A 552 -36.07 -39.22 -0.93
CA ASN A 552 -37.49 -39.58 -1.01
C ASN A 552 -38.20 -39.01 -2.25
N VAL A 553 -37.65 -37.96 -2.86
CA VAL A 553 -38.25 -37.26 -4.00
C VAL A 553 -37.80 -37.88 -5.33
N THR A 554 -36.80 -38.77 -5.34
CA THR A 554 -36.31 -39.39 -6.57
C THR A 554 -35.83 -40.83 -6.37
N LYS A 555 -36.25 -41.71 -7.28
CA LYS A 555 -35.70 -43.07 -7.42
C LYS A 555 -34.66 -43.18 -8.54
N LYS A 556 -34.51 -42.11 -9.33
CA LYS A 556 -33.60 -42.04 -10.49
C LYS A 556 -32.15 -41.76 -10.07
N TYR A 557 -31.95 -41.15 -8.91
CA TYR A 557 -30.64 -40.73 -8.42
C TYR A 557 -30.37 -41.30 -7.01
N GLU A 558 -29.15 -41.72 -6.78
CA GLU A 558 -28.63 -42.12 -5.46
C GLU A 558 -27.94 -40.90 -4.81
N LEU A 559 -28.46 -40.48 -3.65
CA LEU A 559 -28.07 -39.28 -2.91
C LEU A 559 -27.52 -39.64 -1.51
N THR A 560 -26.95 -40.82 -1.38
CA THR A 560 -26.35 -41.39 -0.17
C THR A 560 -24.84 -41.46 -0.32
N ASN A 561 -24.11 -41.20 0.76
CA ASN A 561 -22.64 -41.33 0.85
C ASN A 561 -21.84 -40.62 -0.26
N LEU A 562 -22.34 -39.48 -0.74
CA LEU A 562 -21.74 -38.68 -1.79
C LEU A 562 -20.42 -38.06 -1.29
N PRO A 563 -19.28 -38.28 -1.95
CA PRO A 563 -18.00 -37.81 -1.43
C PRO A 563 -17.78 -36.31 -1.70
N TYR A 564 -17.47 -35.56 -0.65
CA TYR A 564 -17.13 -34.14 -0.71
C TYR A 564 -15.76 -33.91 -0.08
N LYS A 565 -15.05 -32.90 -0.60
CA LYS A 565 -13.83 -32.40 -0.01
C LYS A 565 -14.12 -31.14 0.80
N VAL A 566 -13.63 -31.08 2.03
CA VAL A 566 -13.72 -29.90 2.88
C VAL A 566 -12.80 -28.81 2.32
N LYS A 567 -13.37 -27.64 2.01
CA LYS A 567 -12.65 -26.48 1.46
C LYS A 567 -12.48 -25.33 2.42
N GLY A 568 -13.34 -25.25 3.42
CA GLY A 568 -13.28 -24.25 4.47
C GLY A 568 -14.15 -24.68 5.63
N ILE A 569 -13.72 -24.32 6.82
CA ILE A 569 -14.38 -24.61 8.09
C ILE A 569 -14.57 -23.26 8.79
N SER A 570 -15.77 -23.01 9.33
CA SER A 570 -16.00 -21.80 10.13
C SER A 570 -15.19 -21.81 11.42
N TYR A 571 -15.09 -20.65 12.06
CA TYR A 571 -14.33 -20.51 13.31
C TYR A 571 -14.88 -21.40 14.44
N ASP A 572 -16.19 -21.50 14.54
CA ASP A 572 -16.95 -22.36 15.45
C ASP A 572 -17.04 -23.83 14.98
N ARG A 573 -16.46 -24.16 13.81
CA ARG A 573 -16.34 -25.50 13.24
C ARG A 573 -17.65 -26.28 13.06
N ASN A 574 -18.79 -25.61 13.02
CA ASN A 574 -20.10 -26.19 12.70
C ASN A 574 -20.48 -25.95 11.22
N VAL A 575 -19.93 -24.95 10.55
CA VAL A 575 -20.24 -24.64 9.15
C VAL A 575 -19.10 -25.10 8.25
N LEU A 576 -19.45 -25.95 7.28
CA LEU A 576 -18.50 -26.50 6.31
C LEU A 576 -18.80 -25.99 4.90
N HIS A 577 -17.73 -25.58 4.21
CA HIS A 577 -17.74 -25.30 2.77
C HIS A 577 -17.20 -26.51 2.04
N LEU A 578 -18.03 -27.12 1.19
CA LEU A 578 -17.75 -28.42 0.59
C LEU A 578 -17.69 -28.33 -0.94
N GLN A 579 -16.76 -29.08 -1.52
CA GLN A 579 -16.63 -29.27 -2.97
C GLN A 579 -16.88 -30.74 -3.33
N ALA A 580 -17.75 -31.00 -4.29
CA ALA A 580 -18.00 -32.37 -4.77
C ALA A 580 -16.73 -32.96 -5.38
N VAL A 581 -16.39 -34.20 -5.01
CA VAL A 581 -15.28 -34.94 -5.62
C VAL A 581 -15.66 -35.35 -7.04
N VAL A 582 -14.74 -35.32 -7.99
CA VAL A 582 -15.02 -35.72 -9.38
C VAL A 582 -14.98 -37.25 -9.48
N ASP A 583 -16.11 -37.90 -9.26
CA ASP A 583 -16.28 -39.35 -9.40
C ASP A 583 -17.64 -39.73 -10.01
N SER A 584 -17.88 -41.03 -10.24
CA SER A 584 -19.12 -41.52 -10.85
C SER A 584 -20.35 -41.24 -9.98
N ALA A 585 -20.22 -41.34 -8.65
CA ALA A 585 -21.29 -41.07 -7.69
C ALA A 585 -21.72 -39.58 -7.72
N ASN A 586 -20.77 -38.65 -7.67
CA ASN A 586 -21.09 -37.22 -7.75
C ASN A 586 -21.49 -36.77 -9.15
N LYS A 587 -21.11 -37.45 -10.24
CA LYS A 587 -21.67 -37.16 -11.58
C LYS A 587 -23.18 -37.40 -11.61
N THR A 588 -23.66 -38.41 -10.90
CA THR A 588 -25.09 -38.71 -10.76
C THR A 588 -25.79 -37.67 -9.88
N ALA A 589 -25.19 -37.31 -8.74
CA ALA A 589 -25.71 -36.24 -7.87
C ALA A 589 -25.69 -34.85 -8.52
N GLN A 590 -24.65 -34.53 -9.31
CA GLN A 590 -24.55 -33.29 -10.11
C GLN A 590 -25.73 -33.15 -11.06
N ARG A 591 -26.05 -34.21 -11.82
CA ARG A 591 -27.22 -34.24 -12.70
C ARG A 591 -28.53 -34.04 -11.95
N PHE A 592 -28.65 -34.59 -10.74
CA PHE A 592 -29.81 -34.35 -9.89
C PHE A 592 -29.91 -32.88 -9.47
N PHE A 593 -28.84 -32.28 -8.93
CA PHE A 593 -28.87 -30.88 -8.52
C PHE A 593 -29.06 -29.94 -9.71
N ASP A 594 -28.52 -30.25 -10.88
CA ASP A 594 -28.80 -29.56 -12.15
C ASP A 594 -30.30 -29.60 -12.49
N GLU A 595 -30.93 -30.78 -12.49
CA GLU A 595 -32.38 -30.92 -12.76
C GLU A 595 -33.23 -30.22 -11.69
N LEU A 596 -32.87 -30.37 -10.40
CA LEU A 596 -33.55 -29.76 -9.26
C LEU A 596 -33.54 -28.23 -9.39
N ILE A 597 -32.38 -27.65 -9.68
CA ILE A 597 -32.20 -26.20 -9.86
C ILE A 597 -32.96 -25.71 -11.08
N ARG A 598 -32.83 -26.40 -12.23
CA ARG A 598 -33.48 -25.98 -13.48
C ARG A 598 -35.01 -25.98 -13.37
N ASN A 599 -35.58 -27.01 -12.76
CA ASN A 599 -37.02 -27.18 -12.67
C ASN A 599 -37.68 -26.32 -11.57
N ASN A 600 -36.91 -25.89 -10.56
CA ASN A 600 -37.43 -25.11 -9.42
C ASN A 600 -36.85 -23.68 -9.36
N ARG A 601 -36.33 -23.16 -10.48
CA ARG A 601 -35.64 -21.87 -10.54
C ARG A 601 -36.48 -20.68 -10.05
N SER A 602 -37.80 -20.73 -10.18
CA SER A 602 -38.73 -19.71 -9.68
C SER A 602 -39.01 -19.80 -8.16
N LYS A 603 -38.76 -20.96 -7.54
CA LYS A 603 -39.00 -21.23 -6.10
C LYS A 603 -37.71 -21.22 -5.28
N LEU A 604 -36.58 -21.54 -5.90
CA LEU A 604 -35.26 -21.48 -5.28
C LEU A 604 -34.73 -20.05 -5.33
N LYS A 605 -34.62 -19.41 -4.16
CA LYS A 605 -33.98 -18.11 -4.05
C LYS A 605 -32.49 -18.29 -4.34
N ALA A 606 -32.05 -17.88 -5.53
CA ALA A 606 -30.62 -17.71 -5.78
C ALA A 606 -30.05 -16.79 -4.69
N TYR A 607 -28.86 -17.08 -4.19
CA TYR A 607 -28.14 -16.06 -3.42
C TYR A 607 -28.10 -14.81 -4.30
N LYS A 608 -28.76 -13.73 -3.85
CA LYS A 608 -28.83 -12.47 -4.59
C LYS A 608 -27.41 -11.95 -4.75
N GLU A 609 -26.77 -12.29 -5.86
CA GLU A 609 -25.58 -11.59 -6.33
C GLU A 609 -25.94 -10.30 -7.06
N GLU A 610 -27.22 -10.10 -7.38
CA GLU A 610 -27.73 -8.85 -7.92
C GLU A 610 -27.82 -7.81 -6.80
N GLU A 611 -26.90 -6.85 -6.86
CA GLU A 611 -27.03 -5.59 -6.14
C GLU A 611 -28.43 -5.01 -6.40
N GLU A 612 -29.09 -4.48 -5.36
CA GLU A 612 -30.40 -3.79 -5.51
C GLU A 612 -30.36 -2.73 -6.63
N ILE A 613 -29.18 -2.15 -6.83
CA ILE A 613 -28.84 -1.26 -7.93
C ILE A 613 -27.58 -1.81 -8.60
N PRO A 614 -27.69 -2.37 -9.82
CA PRO A 614 -26.54 -2.89 -10.54
C PRO A 614 -25.42 -1.86 -10.71
N GLY A 615 -24.20 -2.22 -10.32
CA GLY A 615 -22.99 -1.42 -10.46
C GLY A 615 -22.67 -0.52 -9.27
N ILE A 616 -23.50 -0.50 -8.21
CA ILE A 616 -23.26 0.38 -7.05
C ILE A 616 -21.97 0.03 -6.31
N GLY A 617 -21.64 -1.26 -6.13
CA GLY A 617 -20.39 -1.67 -5.50
C GLY A 617 -19.17 -1.23 -6.32
N ALA A 618 -19.28 -1.22 -7.66
CA ALA A 618 -18.23 -0.72 -8.55
C ALA A 618 -18.09 0.80 -8.46
N ALA A 619 -19.20 1.54 -8.44
CA ALA A 619 -19.20 2.98 -8.28
C ALA A 619 -18.57 3.42 -6.95
N LEU A 620 -18.96 2.79 -5.84
CA LEU A 620 -18.37 3.04 -4.53
C LEU A 620 -16.87 2.70 -4.55
N ARG A 621 -16.47 1.53 -5.07
CA ARG A 621 -15.04 1.18 -5.22
C ARG A 621 -14.24 2.24 -6.00
N ASN A 622 -14.79 2.76 -7.10
CA ASN A 622 -14.12 3.77 -7.92
C ASN A 622 -13.96 5.09 -7.15
N MET A 623 -15.01 5.52 -6.44
CA MET A 623 -14.97 6.68 -5.55
C MET A 623 -13.90 6.50 -4.47
N TYR A 624 -13.86 5.35 -3.78
CA TYR A 624 -12.83 5.14 -2.75
C TYR A 624 -11.41 5.07 -3.33
N ALA A 625 -11.21 4.41 -4.47
CA ALA A 625 -9.88 4.32 -5.10
C ALA A 625 -9.29 5.71 -5.36
N ARG A 626 -10.10 6.69 -5.78
CA ARG A 626 -9.66 8.08 -5.98
C ARG A 626 -9.37 8.87 -4.70
N ASN A 627 -9.85 8.41 -3.54
CA ASN A 627 -9.75 9.13 -2.27
C ASN A 627 -9.14 8.26 -1.18
N VAL A 628 -8.15 7.42 -1.52
CA VAL A 628 -7.38 6.67 -0.53
C VAL A 628 -6.55 7.66 0.30
N ILE A 629 -6.79 7.69 1.61
CA ILE A 629 -6.12 8.59 2.57
C ILE A 629 -4.87 7.93 3.16
N ASN A 630 -4.94 6.62 3.41
CA ASN A 630 -3.82 5.87 3.96
C ASN A 630 -2.66 5.79 2.96
N THR A 631 -1.45 5.56 3.47
CA THR A 631 -0.28 5.39 2.60
C THR A 631 -0.11 3.92 2.25
N ALA A 632 -0.53 3.55 1.04
CA ALA A 632 -0.41 2.19 0.54
C ALA A 632 0.98 1.96 -0.06
N PHE A 633 1.50 0.74 0.05
CA PHE A 633 2.77 0.36 -0.54
C PHE A 633 2.74 -1.02 -1.19
N PHE A 634 3.58 -1.20 -2.19
CA PHE A 634 3.68 -2.41 -2.98
C PHE A 634 5.10 -2.93 -2.96
N ILE A 635 5.22 -4.26 -2.89
CA ILE A 635 6.50 -4.94 -2.77
C ILE A 635 6.62 -5.93 -3.93
N ARG A 636 7.69 -5.77 -4.69
CA ARG A 636 8.09 -6.70 -5.74
C ARG A 636 9.07 -7.73 -5.21
N LYS A 637 9.01 -8.93 -5.78
CA LYS A 637 10.04 -9.95 -5.61
C LYS A 637 11.09 -9.79 -6.70
N GLU A 638 12.35 -9.68 -6.30
CA GLU A 638 13.51 -9.71 -7.21
C GLU A 638 14.49 -10.78 -6.69
N GLY A 639 14.59 -11.90 -7.42
CA GLY A 639 15.32 -13.06 -6.93
C GLY A 639 14.77 -13.58 -5.60
N ILE A 640 15.54 -13.47 -4.53
CA ILE A 640 15.12 -13.82 -3.16
C ILE A 640 14.72 -12.59 -2.32
N GLU A 641 14.92 -11.39 -2.84
CA GLU A 641 14.66 -10.15 -2.13
C GLU A 641 13.24 -9.64 -2.35
N PHE A 642 12.75 -8.86 -1.38
CA PHE A 642 11.47 -8.18 -1.42
C PHE A 642 11.69 -6.68 -1.29
N LEU A 643 11.61 -6.00 -2.42
CA LEU A 643 11.94 -4.59 -2.52
C LEU A 643 10.68 -3.76 -2.76
N PRO A 644 10.69 -2.48 -2.36
CA PRO A 644 9.64 -1.55 -2.72
C PRO A 644 9.46 -1.44 -4.23
N ASP A 645 8.21 -1.37 -4.68
CA ASP A 645 7.86 -1.23 -6.09
C ASP A 645 7.09 0.07 -6.37
N ALA A 646 6.15 0.43 -5.49
CA ALA A 646 5.40 1.68 -5.57
C ALA A 646 4.85 2.09 -4.19
N ILE A 647 4.62 3.39 -4.01
CA ILE A 647 3.88 3.95 -2.87
C ILE A 647 2.73 4.79 -3.40
N VAL A 648 1.57 4.73 -2.75
CA VAL A 648 0.41 5.57 -3.03
C VAL A 648 0.06 6.36 -1.78
N THR A 649 -0.03 7.67 -1.90
CA THR A 649 -0.47 8.56 -0.82
C THR A 649 -1.19 9.78 -1.38
N SER A 650 -2.07 10.37 -0.59
CA SER A 650 -2.80 11.60 -0.93
C SER A 650 -2.48 12.77 0.01
N ASN A 651 -1.73 12.54 1.10
CA ASN A 651 -1.43 13.56 2.12
C ASN A 651 0.07 13.93 2.13
N PRO A 652 0.50 14.90 1.29
CA PRO A 652 1.90 15.33 1.20
C PRO A 652 2.41 16.02 2.46
N ASN A 653 1.53 16.54 3.32
CA ASN A 653 1.89 17.37 4.48
C ASN A 653 1.92 16.60 5.81
N SER A 654 1.76 15.27 5.78
CA SER A 654 1.75 14.45 6.99
C SER A 654 3.16 14.16 7.52
N ARG A 655 3.30 13.93 8.83
CA ARG A 655 4.59 13.53 9.44
C ARG A 655 5.15 12.23 8.81
N LEU A 656 4.26 11.31 8.45
CA LEU A 656 4.63 10.09 7.73
C LEU A 656 5.19 10.41 6.33
N ASN A 657 4.62 11.40 5.64
CA ASN A 657 5.15 11.86 4.37
C ASN A 657 6.55 12.44 4.50
N ASN A 658 6.78 13.31 5.50
CA ASN A 658 8.09 13.89 5.77
C ASN A 658 9.16 12.81 6.04
N LEU A 659 8.80 11.76 6.78
CA LEU A 659 9.67 10.60 7.00
C LEU A 659 9.97 9.87 5.68
N LEU A 660 8.95 9.60 4.87
CA LEU A 660 9.09 8.89 3.59
C LEU A 660 9.83 9.72 2.53
N ALA A 661 9.74 11.04 2.56
CA ALA A 661 10.43 11.94 1.64
C ALA A 661 11.90 12.15 2.00
N TYR A 662 12.30 11.81 3.23
CA TYR A 662 13.68 11.97 3.68
C TYR A 662 14.64 11.09 2.89
N ASP A 663 15.74 11.70 2.40
CA ASP A 663 16.74 11.06 1.55
C ASP A 663 16.17 10.45 0.25
N ALA A 664 14.99 10.89 -0.20
CA ALA A 664 14.36 10.45 -1.45
C ALA A 664 14.52 11.48 -2.57
N GLU A 665 14.58 11.00 -3.82
CA GLU A 665 14.55 11.88 -4.99
C GLU A 665 13.14 12.39 -5.26
N SER A 666 13.02 13.50 -6.01
CA SER A 666 11.72 14.07 -6.36
C SER A 666 10.82 13.02 -7.04
N GLY A 667 9.60 12.85 -6.54
CA GLY A 667 8.64 11.86 -7.05
C GLY A 667 8.85 10.44 -6.53
N GLN A 668 9.82 10.22 -5.63
CA GLN A 668 10.05 8.95 -4.94
C GLN A 668 9.93 9.13 -3.43
N TYR A 669 9.72 8.00 -2.75
CA TYR A 669 9.79 7.88 -1.30
C TYR A 669 10.68 6.72 -0.89
N ASN A 670 11.23 6.85 0.31
CA ASN A 670 12.17 5.94 0.92
C ASN A 670 11.51 5.19 2.09
N MET A 671 11.42 3.86 1.97
CA MET A 671 10.88 2.98 3.01
C MET A 671 11.95 2.41 3.95
N HIS A 672 13.12 3.04 4.04
CA HIS A 672 14.24 2.58 4.87
C HIS A 672 13.82 2.16 6.28
N PHE A 673 12.89 2.87 6.94
CA PHE A 673 12.43 2.55 8.30
C PHE A 673 11.81 1.14 8.46
N LEU A 674 11.30 0.53 7.39
CA LEU A 674 10.77 -0.85 7.41
C LEU A 674 11.86 -1.91 7.28
N TYR A 675 13.03 -1.53 6.73
CA TYR A 675 14.15 -2.42 6.43
C TYR A 675 15.32 -2.25 7.42
N SER A 676 15.37 -1.13 8.15
CA SER A 676 16.43 -0.79 9.12
C SER A 676 15.93 -0.89 10.57
N THR A 677 15.73 -2.11 11.07
CA THR A 677 15.37 -2.27 12.49
C THR A 677 16.61 -2.27 13.38
N TYR A 678 16.75 -1.24 14.21
CA TYR A 678 17.92 -1.07 15.08
C TYR A 678 17.91 -2.14 16.19
N GLY A 679 18.93 -3.02 16.17
CA GLY A 679 19.13 -4.03 17.23
C GLY A 679 18.23 -5.27 17.13
N VAL A 680 17.76 -5.64 15.93
CA VAL A 680 16.86 -6.78 15.70
C VAL A 680 17.43 -7.76 14.68
N GLU A 681 17.15 -9.05 14.89
CA GLU A 681 17.62 -10.21 14.11
C GLU A 681 16.84 -10.53 12.80
N LEU A 682 15.67 -9.93 12.54
CA LEU A 682 14.76 -10.35 11.45
C LEU A 682 14.11 -9.18 10.72
N ASP A 683 14.34 -9.10 9.41
CA ASP A 683 13.62 -8.23 8.48
C ASP A 683 12.13 -8.61 8.44
N PHE A 684 11.26 -7.69 8.87
CA PHE A 684 9.81 -7.89 8.96
C PHE A 684 9.18 -8.22 7.61
N ILE A 685 9.58 -7.53 6.54
CA ILE A 685 9.05 -7.73 5.20
C ILE A 685 9.42 -9.13 4.71
N GLN A 686 10.70 -9.48 4.82
CA GLN A 686 11.23 -10.78 4.42
C GLN A 686 10.56 -11.93 5.18
N TYR A 687 10.54 -11.82 6.50
CA TYR A 687 9.96 -12.83 7.36
C TYR A 687 8.47 -13.04 7.09
N THR A 688 7.72 -11.93 6.99
CA THR A 688 6.26 -11.98 6.83
C THR A 688 5.87 -12.51 5.46
N LEU A 689 6.46 -12.00 4.37
CA LEU A 689 6.09 -12.41 3.02
C LEU A 689 6.51 -13.85 2.70
N LYS A 690 7.55 -14.40 3.35
CA LYS A 690 7.88 -15.84 3.22
C LYS A 690 6.83 -16.76 3.88
N LYS A 691 6.11 -16.29 4.91
CA LYS A 691 5.20 -17.11 5.71
C LYS A 691 3.71 -16.88 5.40
N ILE A 692 3.31 -15.65 5.09
CA ILE A 692 1.90 -15.30 4.89
C ILE A 692 1.38 -15.84 3.55
N LYS A 693 0.17 -16.39 3.55
CA LYS A 693 -0.50 -16.92 2.34
C LYS A 693 -1.45 -15.87 1.74
N THR A 694 -1.67 -15.93 0.43
CA THR A 694 -2.47 -14.97 -0.38
C THR A 694 -3.92 -14.75 0.09
N ASN A 695 -4.52 -15.69 0.82
CA ASN A 695 -5.92 -15.60 1.28
C ASN A 695 -6.03 -15.37 2.81
N LYS A 696 -4.92 -15.00 3.46
CA LYS A 696 -4.93 -14.65 4.88
C LYS A 696 -5.11 -13.15 5.04
N LYS A 697 -5.74 -12.75 6.15
CA LYS A 697 -5.88 -11.33 6.51
C LYS A 697 -4.50 -10.67 6.58
N PRO A 698 -4.41 -9.37 6.24
CA PRO A 698 -3.19 -8.61 6.42
C PRO A 698 -2.67 -8.75 7.86
N LEU A 699 -1.38 -8.98 8.02
CA LEU A 699 -0.71 -8.95 9.31
C LEU A 699 -0.53 -7.49 9.71
N MET A 700 -0.95 -7.13 10.92
CA MET A 700 -0.74 -5.80 11.49
C MET A 700 0.36 -5.85 12.55
N ARG A 701 1.32 -4.93 12.48
CA ARG A 701 2.29 -4.67 13.56
C ARG A 701 2.47 -3.16 13.76
N GLU A 702 2.81 -2.77 14.99
CA GLU A 702 3.10 -1.38 15.33
C GLU A 702 4.61 -1.15 15.36
N ILE A 703 5.09 -0.12 14.68
CA ILE A 703 6.50 0.27 14.65
C ILE A 703 6.68 1.67 15.25
N PHE A 704 7.69 1.80 16.12
CA PHE A 704 8.11 3.05 16.75
C PHE A 704 9.35 3.56 16.03
N ILE A 705 9.34 4.86 15.69
CA ILE A 705 10.34 5.50 14.85
C ILE A 705 10.83 6.76 15.55
N ALA A 706 12.14 6.88 15.71
CA ALA A 706 12.81 8.12 16.04
C ALA A 706 13.33 8.75 14.76
N PHE A 707 12.90 9.96 14.46
CA PHE A 707 13.24 10.69 13.24
C PHE A 707 13.94 12.02 13.57
N ASP A 708 15.23 12.11 13.28
CA ASP A 708 16.08 13.29 13.45
C ASP A 708 16.72 13.66 12.10
N PRO A 709 16.04 14.44 11.23
CA PRO A 709 16.55 14.79 9.90
C PRO A 709 17.76 15.72 9.91
N SER A 710 18.24 16.14 11.09
CA SER A 710 19.48 16.92 11.22
C SER A 710 20.75 16.06 11.15
N ARG A 711 20.61 14.73 11.11
CA ARG A 711 21.72 13.77 11.02
C ARG A 711 22.15 13.58 9.57
N GLU A 712 23.45 13.46 9.35
CA GLU A 712 24.03 13.28 8.02
C GLU A 712 23.72 11.89 7.41
N PHE A 713 23.77 10.83 8.24
CA PHE A 713 23.54 9.46 7.78
C PHE A 713 22.13 8.98 8.10
N ILE A 714 21.49 8.31 7.15
CA ILE A 714 20.11 7.82 7.27
C ILE A 714 19.91 6.85 8.46
N ASP A 715 20.86 5.95 8.72
CA ASP A 715 20.83 5.01 9.86
C ASP A 715 20.88 5.71 11.23
N GLU A 716 21.37 6.96 11.26
CA GLU A 716 21.35 7.80 12.46
C GLU A 716 20.11 8.67 12.55
N ALA A 717 19.62 9.14 11.39
CA ALA A 717 18.42 9.96 11.26
C ALA A 717 17.14 9.18 11.56
N ILE A 718 17.07 7.91 11.13
CA ILE A 718 15.91 7.06 11.24
C ILE A 718 16.29 5.82 12.06
N LYS A 719 15.70 5.69 13.24
CA LYS A 719 15.82 4.47 14.06
C LYS A 719 14.44 3.90 14.31
N SER A 720 14.19 2.69 13.85
CA SER A 720 12.90 2.02 14.02
C SER A 720 13.00 0.74 14.84
N ARG A 721 11.93 0.43 15.57
CA ARG A 721 11.76 -0.82 16.34
C ARG A 721 10.29 -1.15 16.50
N PHE A 722 9.90 -2.42 16.34
CA PHE A 722 8.52 -2.83 16.54
C PHE A 722 8.14 -2.82 18.03
N ALA A 723 6.89 -2.47 18.32
CA ALA A 723 6.40 -2.26 19.67
C ALA A 723 6.50 -3.52 20.56
N ASP A 724 6.38 -4.72 19.97
CA ASP A 724 6.52 -6.01 20.64
C ASP A 724 7.98 -6.40 20.92
N GLN A 725 8.98 -5.71 20.34
CA GLN A 725 10.40 -5.99 20.55
C GLN A 725 10.98 -5.31 21.80
N PHE A 726 10.23 -4.43 22.46
CA PHE A 726 10.65 -3.78 23.70
C PHE A 726 10.36 -4.67 24.92
N HIS A 727 11.27 -4.69 25.90
CA HIS A 727 11.17 -5.50 27.12
C HIS A 727 10.11 -5.01 28.12
N GLY A 728 9.47 -3.86 27.85
CA GLY A 728 8.39 -3.34 28.67
C GLY A 728 8.03 -1.88 28.39
N ASP A 729 6.98 -1.40 29.07
CA ASP A 729 6.46 -0.03 28.94
C ASP A 729 7.50 1.06 29.26
N LYS A 730 8.39 0.81 30.23
CA LYS A 730 9.46 1.74 30.59
C LYS A 730 10.43 1.98 29.43
N GLU A 731 10.83 0.92 28.71
CA GLU A 731 11.73 1.03 27.56
C GLU A 731 11.04 1.75 26.40
N ARG A 732 9.77 1.45 26.16
CA ARG A 732 8.93 2.17 25.18
C ARG A 732 8.85 3.66 25.47
N LYS A 733 8.52 4.05 26.71
CA LYS A 733 8.47 5.46 27.14
C LYS A 733 9.82 6.16 27.01
N ASN A 734 10.92 5.49 27.35
CA ASN A 734 12.26 6.04 27.18
C ASN A 734 12.58 6.31 25.71
N PHE A 735 12.26 5.36 24.81
CA PHE A 735 12.42 5.53 23.37
C PHE A 735 11.61 6.72 22.85
N ILE A 736 10.33 6.82 23.24
CA ILE A 736 9.45 7.93 22.84
C ILE A 736 10.02 9.28 23.31
N ASN A 737 10.46 9.37 24.57
CA ASN A 737 11.06 10.59 25.12
C ASN A 737 12.33 11.00 24.35
N GLN A 738 13.23 10.05 24.10
CA GLN A 738 14.47 10.31 23.37
C GLN A 738 14.20 10.76 21.93
N ALA A 739 13.27 10.10 21.24
CA ALA A 739 12.87 10.44 19.87
C ALA A 739 12.33 11.88 19.78
N ARG A 740 11.41 12.25 20.68
CA ARG A 740 10.84 13.61 20.75
C ARG A 740 11.86 14.69 21.10
N GLN A 741 12.86 14.37 21.93
CA GLN A 741 13.89 15.34 22.32
C GLN A 741 14.92 15.54 21.22
N ALA A 742 15.26 14.49 20.47
CA ALA A 742 16.25 14.55 19.41
C ALA A 742 15.71 15.14 18.11
N GLY A 743 14.43 14.88 17.81
CA GLY A 743 13.70 15.29 16.61
C GLY A 743 12.21 15.03 16.78
N GLN A 744 11.66 14.04 16.08
CA GLN A 744 10.25 13.68 16.12
C GLN A 744 10.07 12.18 16.43
N PHE A 745 9.10 11.86 17.27
CA PHE A 745 8.61 10.48 17.42
C PHE A 745 7.47 10.23 16.44
N ILE A 746 7.51 9.09 15.76
CA ILE A 746 6.44 8.63 14.86
C ILE A 746 6.10 7.18 15.23
N ALA A 747 4.81 6.86 15.31
CA ALA A 747 4.33 5.49 15.43
C ALA A 747 3.40 5.15 14.27
N VAL A 748 3.61 3.98 13.65
CA VAL A 748 2.88 3.55 12.47
C VAL A 748 2.35 2.13 12.67
N LYS A 749 1.07 1.90 12.35
CA LYS A 749 0.54 0.55 12.13
C LYS A 749 0.85 0.15 10.69
N VAL A 750 1.61 -0.93 10.55
CA VAL A 750 1.99 -1.51 9.26
C VAL A 750 1.12 -2.73 9.02
N PHE A 751 0.27 -2.65 7.99
CA PHE A 751 -0.51 -3.76 7.48
C PHE A 751 0.22 -4.37 6.29
N LEU A 752 0.41 -5.69 6.28
CA LEU A 752 1.05 -6.39 5.16
C LEU A 752 0.28 -7.66 4.79
N ALA A 753 -0.10 -7.75 3.53
CA ALA A 753 -0.72 -8.91 2.92
C ALA A 753 0.11 -9.42 1.74
N ARG A 754 -0.09 -10.69 1.38
CA ARG A 754 0.48 -11.26 0.15
C ARG A 754 -0.44 -10.96 -1.02
N ALA A 755 0.09 -10.33 -2.05
CA ALA A 755 -0.65 -10.00 -3.25
C ALA A 755 -1.21 -11.25 -3.93
N GLY A 756 -2.38 -11.09 -4.54
CA GLY A 756 -3.06 -12.09 -5.34
C GLY A 756 -2.46 -12.26 -6.72
N ARG A 757 -3.14 -13.02 -7.57
CA ARG A 757 -2.88 -12.98 -9.01
C ARG A 757 -3.54 -11.73 -9.60
N PRO A 758 -2.90 -11.06 -10.57
CA PRO A 758 -3.53 -9.92 -11.24
C PRO A 758 -4.78 -10.39 -11.99
N ASP A 759 -5.82 -9.55 -12.00
CA ASP A 759 -7.04 -9.83 -12.77
C ASP A 759 -6.89 -9.30 -14.20
N ILE A 760 -6.33 -10.17 -15.04
CA ILE A 760 -6.03 -9.90 -16.45
C ILE A 760 -7.33 -9.67 -17.25
N GLU A 761 -8.46 -10.29 -16.88
CA GLU A 761 -9.73 -10.15 -17.62
C GLU A 761 -10.20 -8.69 -17.63
N ARG A 762 -10.10 -7.99 -16.50
CA ARG A 762 -10.48 -6.57 -16.40
C ARG A 762 -9.54 -5.63 -17.13
N LEU A 763 -8.31 -6.06 -17.37
CA LEU A 763 -7.26 -5.31 -18.07
C LEU A 763 -7.15 -5.72 -19.54
N GLN A 764 -7.91 -6.74 -19.97
CA GLN A 764 -7.71 -7.41 -21.24
C GLN A 764 -7.77 -6.45 -22.42
N SER A 765 -8.68 -5.47 -22.41
CA SER A 765 -8.79 -4.51 -23.51
C SER A 765 -7.54 -3.64 -23.65
N GLU A 766 -6.98 -3.17 -22.53
CA GLU A 766 -5.78 -2.34 -22.51
C GLU A 766 -4.51 -3.17 -22.80
N ILE A 767 -4.37 -4.35 -22.19
CA ILE A 767 -3.25 -5.27 -22.45
C ILE A 767 -3.25 -5.73 -23.92
N SER A 768 -4.42 -6.09 -24.46
CA SER A 768 -4.54 -6.52 -25.86
C SER A 768 -4.19 -5.38 -26.81
N TYR A 769 -4.60 -4.14 -26.50
CA TYR A 769 -4.23 -2.95 -27.26
C TYR A 769 -2.71 -2.75 -27.28
N VAL A 770 -2.04 -2.83 -26.12
CA VAL A 770 -0.57 -2.74 -26.04
C VAL A 770 0.08 -3.89 -26.81
N GLY A 771 -0.45 -5.10 -26.70
CA GLY A 771 0.05 -6.30 -27.40
C GLY A 771 0.02 -6.16 -28.92
N ILE A 772 -0.98 -5.49 -29.50
CA ILE A 772 -1.08 -5.26 -30.96
C ILE A 772 0.11 -4.42 -31.47
N TYR A 773 0.58 -3.44 -30.70
CA TYR A 773 1.62 -2.49 -31.14
C TYR A 773 3.01 -2.78 -30.56
N ALA A 774 3.10 -3.40 -29.39
CA ALA A 774 4.36 -3.70 -28.70
C ALA A 774 4.26 -4.96 -27.81
N ILE A 775 4.29 -6.14 -28.43
CA ILE A 775 4.25 -7.45 -27.76
C ILE A 775 5.31 -7.56 -26.65
N HIS A 776 6.55 -7.12 -26.90
CA HIS A 776 7.61 -7.18 -25.89
C HIS A 776 7.30 -6.33 -24.65
N ARG A 777 6.76 -5.12 -24.83
CA ARG A 777 6.36 -4.26 -23.70
C ARG A 777 5.19 -4.86 -22.92
N ALA A 778 4.24 -5.50 -23.60
CA ALA A 778 3.14 -6.20 -22.96
C ALA A 778 3.63 -7.36 -22.08
N LYS A 779 4.57 -8.19 -22.58
CA LYS A 779 5.15 -9.30 -21.81
C LYS A 779 5.93 -8.82 -20.58
N VAL A 780 6.80 -7.82 -20.75
CA VAL A 780 7.56 -7.22 -19.64
C VAL A 780 6.60 -6.64 -18.59
N LEU A 781 5.53 -5.96 -19.03
CA LEU A 781 4.52 -5.45 -18.12
C LEU A 781 3.83 -6.59 -17.36
N GLU A 782 3.38 -7.64 -18.04
CA GLU A 782 2.78 -8.80 -17.38
C GLU A 782 3.74 -9.39 -16.34
N GLU A 783 4.99 -9.66 -16.69
CA GLU A 783 6.01 -10.17 -15.76
C GLU A 783 6.21 -9.25 -14.55
N GLN A 784 6.30 -7.94 -14.76
CA GLN A 784 6.38 -6.95 -13.67
C GLN A 784 5.18 -7.02 -12.74
N LEU A 785 3.97 -7.13 -13.29
CA LEU A 785 2.74 -7.25 -12.49
C LEU A 785 2.71 -8.55 -11.68
N TRP A 786 3.17 -9.67 -12.26
CA TRP A 786 3.27 -10.96 -11.58
C TRP A 786 4.32 -10.97 -10.45
N ASN A 787 5.34 -10.11 -10.54
CA ASN A 787 6.38 -10.00 -9.52
C ASN A 787 5.94 -9.20 -8.29
N ILE A 788 4.80 -8.50 -8.34
CA ILE A 788 4.22 -7.86 -7.15
C ILE A 788 3.70 -8.95 -6.23
N ILE A 789 4.32 -9.08 -5.06
CA ILE A 789 4.08 -10.18 -4.12
C ILE A 789 3.55 -9.71 -2.77
N GLY A 790 3.77 -8.45 -2.43
CA GLY A 790 3.29 -7.84 -1.19
C GLY A 790 2.50 -6.58 -1.48
N VAL A 791 1.46 -6.38 -0.70
CA VAL A 791 0.67 -5.15 -0.65
C VAL A 791 0.42 -4.80 0.81
N GLY A 792 0.57 -3.53 1.15
CA GLY A 792 0.41 -3.09 2.51
C GLY A 792 -0.14 -1.68 2.62
N ASP A 793 -0.42 -1.31 3.87
CA ASP A 793 -0.99 -0.03 4.23
C ASP A 793 -0.30 0.51 5.49
N LEU A 794 0.01 1.80 5.50
CA LEU A 794 0.66 2.50 6.61
C LEU A 794 -0.31 3.51 7.21
N ILE A 795 -0.51 3.38 8.52
CA ILE A 795 -1.44 4.24 9.27
C ILE A 795 -0.69 4.88 10.43
N ASP A 796 -0.58 6.21 10.41
CA ASP A 796 -0.02 6.98 11.52
C ASP A 796 -0.92 6.85 12.75
N VAL A 797 -0.37 6.39 13.86
CA VAL A 797 -1.05 6.27 15.17
C VAL A 797 -0.28 7.00 16.27
N THR A 798 0.61 7.93 15.89
CA THR A 798 1.54 8.59 16.81
C THR A 798 0.83 9.24 17.98
N ASP A 799 -0.26 9.97 17.73
CA ASP A 799 -0.96 10.71 18.78
C ASP A 799 -1.70 9.75 19.73
N GLU A 800 -2.28 8.64 19.21
CA GLU A 800 -2.85 7.56 20.03
C GLU A 800 -1.78 6.96 20.95
N VAL A 801 -0.60 6.64 20.41
CA VAL A 801 0.50 6.06 21.17
C VAL A 801 0.99 7.02 22.27
N LEU A 802 1.11 8.32 21.97
CA LEU A 802 1.48 9.32 22.97
C LEU A 802 0.44 9.41 24.10
N ILE A 803 -0.85 9.37 23.78
CA ILE A 803 -1.93 9.36 24.79
C ILE A 803 -1.89 8.09 25.63
N ARG A 804 -1.74 6.94 24.97
CA ARG A 804 -1.62 5.62 25.59
C ARG A 804 -0.50 5.58 26.62
N HIS A 805 0.64 6.22 26.33
CA HIS A 805 1.78 6.32 27.24
C HIS A 805 1.74 7.54 28.18
N HIS A 806 0.61 8.24 28.29
CA HIS A 806 0.35 9.35 29.22
C HIS A 806 1.22 10.59 29.00
N PHE A 807 1.54 10.91 27.74
CA PHE A 807 2.11 12.21 27.40
C PHE A 807 1.04 13.31 27.48
N SER A 808 1.44 14.51 27.89
CA SER A 808 0.54 15.66 27.99
C SER A 808 0.10 16.17 26.61
N GLN A 809 -1.02 16.91 26.56
CA GLN A 809 -1.51 17.49 25.31
C GLN A 809 -0.49 18.45 24.68
N GLN A 810 0.20 19.28 25.48
CA GLN A 810 1.25 20.16 24.99
C GLN A 810 2.37 19.35 24.33
N GLN A 811 2.81 18.28 25.00
CA GLN A 811 3.80 17.38 24.43
C GLN A 811 3.32 16.77 23.10
N ILE A 812 2.06 16.36 22.98
CA ILE A 812 1.53 15.81 21.72
C ILE A 812 1.60 16.87 20.61
N LEU A 813 1.15 18.10 20.90
CA LEU A 813 1.20 19.23 19.96
C LEU A 813 2.64 19.57 19.54
N ASP A 814 3.59 19.58 20.48
CA ASP A 814 5.01 19.83 20.17
C ASP A 814 5.56 18.79 19.19
N ASN A 815 5.14 17.52 19.30
CA ASN A 815 5.57 16.45 18.41
C ASN A 815 4.90 16.50 17.03
N GLN A 816 3.84 17.27 16.84
CA GLN A 816 3.23 17.49 15.51
C GLN A 816 4.09 18.44 14.65
N GLN A 817 4.96 19.24 15.27
CA GLN A 817 5.84 20.15 14.55
C GLN A 817 6.87 19.36 13.73
N THR A 818 7.13 19.84 12.51
CA THR A 818 8.12 19.21 11.63
C THR A 818 9.53 19.50 12.19
N PRO A 819 10.37 18.47 12.40
CA PRO A 819 11.71 18.67 12.93
C PRO A 819 12.60 19.45 11.95
N ALA A 820 13.53 20.24 12.48
CA ALA A 820 14.47 21.00 11.66
C ALA A 820 15.50 20.10 10.96
N TYR A 821 15.68 20.28 9.65
CA TYR A 821 16.69 19.58 8.85
C TYR A 821 18.13 20.06 9.16
N HIS A 822 18.27 21.20 9.82
CA HIS A 822 19.57 21.72 10.26
C HIS A 822 19.47 22.20 11.72
N LYS A 823 20.31 21.64 12.59
CA LYS A 823 20.45 22.15 13.97
C LYS A 823 21.29 23.42 13.95
N VAL A 824 20.61 24.57 13.95
CA VAL A 824 21.27 25.86 14.18
C VAL A 824 21.73 25.90 15.63
N ASN A 825 23.04 25.83 15.85
CA ASN A 825 23.62 25.89 17.19
C ASN A 825 23.60 27.34 17.68
N SER A 826 22.54 27.72 18.42
CA SER A 826 22.32 29.08 18.92
C SER A 826 23.50 29.63 19.73
N ALA A 827 24.23 28.77 20.45
CA ALA A 827 25.44 29.17 21.20
C ALA A 827 26.59 29.65 20.28
N LYS A 828 26.69 29.13 19.05
CA LYS A 828 27.67 29.63 18.06
C LYS A 828 27.24 30.97 17.46
N ILE A 829 25.94 31.19 17.28
CA ILE A 829 25.42 32.47 16.76
C ILE A 829 25.54 33.56 17.82
N GLU A 830 25.23 33.28 19.09
CA GLU A 830 25.43 34.26 20.17
C GLU A 830 26.91 34.62 20.36
N ASN A 831 27.84 33.68 20.16
CA ASN A 831 29.28 33.97 20.17
C ASN A 831 29.76 34.73 18.92
N LEU A 832 29.09 34.56 17.77
CA LEU A 832 29.38 35.31 16.54
C LEU A 832 28.75 36.72 16.54
N LEU A 833 27.65 36.92 17.26
CA LEU A 833 27.01 38.24 17.43
C LEU A 833 27.61 39.05 18.58
N LYS A 834 28.42 38.42 19.44
CA LYS A 834 29.21 39.07 20.51
C LYS A 834 30.67 39.31 20.14
N ALA A 835 31.11 38.86 18.97
CA ALA A 835 32.41 39.18 18.37
C ALA A 835 32.23 40.28 17.33
#